data_AF-A0A7X1E2W6-F1
#
_entry.id   AF-A0A7X1E2W6-F1
#
_cell.length_a   1.000
_cell.length_b   1.000
_cell.length_c   1.000
_cell.angle_alpha   90.00
_cell.angle_beta   90.00
_cell.angle_gamma   90.00
#
_symmetry.space_group_name_H-M   'P 1'
#
loop_
_entity.id
_entity.type
_entity.pdbx_description
1 polymer ?
#
loop_
_entity_poly.entity_id
_entity_poly.type
_entity_poly.pdbx_seq_one_letter_code
_entity_poly.pdbx_strand_id
1 'polypeptide(L)'
;MDTPLDILWVLLSGALVMLMQLGFCMLESGLVRTKNTINVAAKNLVDFCVAVIAYWAIGYGLMFGAGSTGWFGENEFFFEVSTGFSEGVFFFFQLVFCATAATIIAGAVAERMRFSGYLIISILVTAVIYPISGHWIWGGDGWLANLGFIDFAGSTVVHSVGGWLALASVIVIGPRIGRFSTERSLASGHSLVQATFGVLILWFGWIGFNGGSTLAFDASVPGIIFNTFLAASAGGLMILSLSRARTRIFDLKEMLNGVVAGLVAITACAPYVSEIESIIIGVVGGVLSYYGSVLLGKLRVDDVVGASCAHGFPGVWGTLAVAIFGDLSILGTGLTRSEQFGVQALGVGAVFVWTFVLGGLLIYGINRVFPLRIGEREEREGLNVCEHGASTEILDLLGDMRRQRERGDFSSQVPFDPYTEVGQIAHEYNGVLVRVAEEMTRREEMADKLAVEKEASEKVTRDLMSSISYAKRIQSAVFPDLSSLDLDIAGHFLIFEPREAVSGDFIWIHRNSTRLTAAVVDCTGHGVPGAFMSLIGHTFLNEIILGQKREMPDEILEELHRKVRSTLKQDQPGADAQDGMDVCIVRIDSSSVAFAGAKRPLMWIPATGPKAGKCQVLRGDRKSIGGRQREEQRTFSCEVIKREKGMKLYLSSDGLVEQTNENREPYDTSRFRRLLEKIHREDPEKQREAILKSLRDFQGSVRRKDDVAVLGLFL
;
A
#
# COMPACT_ATOMS: atom_id res chain seq x y z
N MET A 1 -7.67 -54.01 -42.01
CA MET A 1 -6.63 -53.45 -42.91
C MET A 1 -6.11 -54.61 -43.70
N ASP A 2 -6.41 -54.64 -44.99
CA ASP A 2 -6.35 -55.89 -45.74
C ASP A 2 -5.11 -55.94 -46.65
N THR A 3 -4.50 -54.78 -46.91
CA THR A 3 -3.31 -54.66 -47.74
C THR A 3 -2.18 -53.92 -47.00
N PRO A 4 -0.90 -54.16 -47.38
CA PRO A 4 0.22 -53.36 -46.87
C PRO A 4 0.09 -51.86 -47.15
N LEU A 5 -0.62 -51.48 -48.22
CA LEU A 5 -0.88 -50.09 -48.57
C LEU A 5 -1.85 -49.43 -47.57
N ASP A 6 -2.88 -50.16 -47.15
CA ASP A 6 -3.81 -49.71 -46.09
C ASP A 6 -3.05 -49.50 -44.78
N ILE A 7 -2.20 -50.46 -44.41
CA ILE A 7 -1.40 -50.37 -43.17
C ILE A 7 -0.45 -49.16 -43.23
N LEU A 8 0.22 -48.93 -44.36
CA LEU A 8 1.07 -47.76 -44.55
C LEU A 8 0.27 -46.46 -44.46
N TRP A 9 -0.91 -46.41 -45.08
CA TRP A 9 -1.79 -45.24 -45.04
C TRP A 9 -2.25 -44.91 -43.63
N VAL A 10 -2.68 -45.91 -42.85
CA VAL A 10 -3.12 -45.72 -41.47
C VAL A 10 -1.95 -45.33 -40.56
N LEU A 11 -0.76 -45.91 -40.77
CA LEU A 11 0.44 -45.52 -40.03
C LEU A 11 0.83 -44.06 -40.31
N LEU A 12 0.84 -43.65 -41.59
CA LEU A 12 1.10 -42.27 -41.98
C LEU A 12 0.03 -41.33 -41.41
N SER A 13 -1.24 -41.72 -41.48
CA SER A 13 -2.36 -40.98 -40.92
C SER A 13 -2.21 -40.81 -39.41
N GLY A 14 -1.80 -41.86 -38.69
CA GLY A 14 -1.49 -41.79 -37.27
C GLY A 14 -0.35 -40.82 -36.96
N ALA A 15 0.69 -40.77 -37.80
CA ALA A 15 1.76 -39.79 -37.66
C ALA A 15 1.29 -38.35 -37.90
N LEU A 16 0.38 -38.13 -38.86
CA LEU A 16 -0.26 -36.83 -39.09
C LEU A 16 -1.15 -36.41 -37.91
N VAL A 17 -1.89 -37.34 -37.31
CA VAL A 17 -2.70 -37.07 -36.10
C VAL A 17 -1.80 -36.83 -34.90
N MET A 18 -0.69 -37.55 -34.74
CA MET A 18 0.30 -37.26 -33.71
C MET A 18 0.85 -35.84 -33.84
N LEU A 19 1.06 -35.34 -35.07
CA LEU A 19 1.49 -33.96 -35.31
C LEU A 19 0.47 -32.92 -34.81
N MET A 20 -0.83 -33.29 -34.67
CA MET A 20 -1.82 -32.41 -34.06
C MET A 20 -1.48 -32.05 -32.60
N GLN A 21 -0.72 -32.89 -31.88
CA GLN A 21 -0.22 -32.56 -30.54
C GLN A 21 0.68 -31.32 -30.54
N LEU A 22 1.52 -31.17 -31.57
CA LEU A 22 2.28 -29.93 -31.78
C LEU A 22 1.34 -28.76 -32.10
N GLY A 23 0.32 -29.02 -32.92
CA GLY A 23 -0.72 -28.04 -33.25
C GLY A 23 -1.44 -27.48 -32.03
N PHE A 24 -1.91 -28.35 -31.12
CA PHE A 24 -2.51 -27.96 -29.84
C PHE A 24 -1.52 -27.20 -28.97
N CYS A 25 -0.29 -27.71 -28.81
CA CYS A 25 0.74 -27.03 -28.03
C CYS A 25 0.97 -25.58 -28.51
N MET A 26 1.08 -25.35 -29.82
CA MET A 26 1.25 -24.01 -30.40
C MET A 26 -0.02 -23.15 -30.28
N LEU A 27 -1.20 -23.73 -30.52
CA LEU A 27 -2.49 -23.06 -30.37
C LEU A 27 -2.68 -22.54 -28.95
N GLU A 28 -2.54 -23.43 -27.97
CA GLU A 28 -2.80 -23.15 -26.58
C GLU A 28 -1.75 -22.19 -26.00
N SER A 29 -0.46 -22.44 -26.23
CA SER A 29 0.60 -21.56 -25.74
C SER A 29 0.53 -20.16 -26.38
N GLY A 30 0.05 -20.05 -27.62
CA GLY A 30 -0.19 -18.77 -28.27
C GLY A 30 -1.39 -17.99 -27.70
N LEU A 31 -2.42 -18.69 -27.21
CA LEU A 31 -3.65 -18.09 -26.68
C LEU A 31 -3.62 -17.81 -25.17
N VAL A 32 -2.68 -18.40 -24.42
CA VAL A 32 -2.45 -18.06 -23.00
C VAL A 32 -1.52 -16.86 -22.83
N ARG A 33 -1.53 -16.26 -21.64
CA ARG A 33 -0.59 -15.20 -21.25
C ARG A 33 0.84 -15.73 -21.12
N THR A 34 1.84 -14.90 -21.48
CA THR A 34 3.27 -15.23 -21.46
C THR A 34 3.74 -15.97 -20.21
N LYS A 35 3.23 -15.58 -19.03
CA LYS A 35 3.59 -16.16 -17.74
C LYS A 35 3.16 -17.63 -17.53
N ASN A 36 2.43 -18.22 -18.48
CA ASN A 36 1.90 -19.59 -18.41
C ASN A 36 2.27 -20.46 -19.62
N THR A 37 3.05 -19.95 -20.59
CA THR A 37 3.37 -20.65 -21.84
C THR A 37 4.14 -21.97 -21.63
N ILE A 38 5.12 -21.98 -20.71
CA ILE A 38 5.91 -23.17 -20.37
C ILE A 38 5.02 -24.22 -19.71
N ASN A 39 4.14 -23.80 -18.80
CA ASN A 39 3.20 -24.71 -18.16
C ASN A 39 2.27 -25.40 -19.18
N VAL A 40 1.76 -24.65 -20.15
CA VAL A 40 0.91 -25.18 -21.22
C VAL A 40 1.68 -26.13 -22.14
N ALA A 41 2.89 -25.78 -22.57
CA ALA A 41 3.73 -26.64 -23.37
C ALA A 41 4.07 -27.95 -22.64
N ALA A 42 4.41 -27.87 -21.34
CA ALA A 42 4.65 -29.03 -20.50
C ALA A 42 3.40 -29.90 -20.36
N LYS A 43 2.21 -29.31 -20.22
CA LYS A 43 0.94 -30.05 -20.15
C LYS A 43 0.69 -30.84 -21.43
N ASN A 44 0.89 -30.25 -22.60
CA ASN A 44 0.70 -30.93 -23.88
C ASN A 44 1.69 -32.09 -24.08
N LEU A 45 2.97 -31.92 -23.70
CA LEU A 45 3.94 -33.00 -23.80
C LEU A 45 3.66 -34.14 -22.83
N VAL A 46 3.40 -33.81 -21.56
CA VAL A 46 3.19 -34.84 -20.53
C VAL A 46 1.84 -35.52 -20.68
N ASP A 47 0.82 -34.82 -21.15
CA ASP A 47 -0.43 -35.40 -21.64
C ASP A 47 -0.16 -36.56 -22.59
N PHE A 48 0.61 -36.32 -23.66
CA PHE A 48 0.90 -37.38 -24.62
C PHE A 48 1.61 -38.57 -23.97
N CYS A 49 2.59 -38.33 -23.08
CA CYS A 49 3.26 -39.40 -22.34
C CYS A 49 2.28 -40.19 -21.44
N VAL A 50 1.36 -39.49 -20.77
CA VAL A 50 0.33 -40.09 -19.92
C VAL A 50 -0.64 -40.89 -20.77
N ALA A 51 -1.12 -40.34 -21.88
CA ALA A 51 -2.02 -41.01 -22.82
C ALA A 51 -1.39 -42.31 -23.34
N VAL A 52 -0.12 -42.29 -23.75
CA VAL A 52 0.62 -43.50 -24.18
C VAL A 52 0.55 -44.58 -23.12
N ILE A 53 0.90 -44.27 -21.87
CA ILE A 53 0.99 -45.27 -20.80
C ILE A 53 -0.40 -45.74 -20.33
N ALA A 54 -1.30 -44.80 -20.08
CA ALA A 54 -2.63 -45.08 -19.52
C ALA A 54 -3.55 -45.78 -20.54
N TYR A 55 -3.50 -45.36 -21.80
CA TYR A 55 -4.24 -46.02 -22.88
C TYR A 55 -3.67 -47.40 -23.18
N TRP A 56 -2.34 -47.55 -23.25
CA TRP A 56 -1.70 -48.86 -23.41
C TRP A 56 -2.07 -49.85 -22.30
N ALA A 57 -2.00 -49.41 -21.03
CA ALA A 57 -2.23 -50.27 -19.89
C ALA A 57 -3.71 -50.67 -19.74
N ILE A 58 -4.62 -49.70 -19.88
CA ILE A 58 -6.05 -49.88 -19.54
C ILE A 58 -6.96 -49.46 -20.69
N GLY A 59 -6.73 -48.27 -21.25
CA GLY A 59 -7.71 -47.65 -22.14
C GLY A 59 -7.98 -48.40 -23.44
N TYR A 60 -6.99 -49.02 -24.07
CA TYR A 60 -7.19 -49.82 -25.27
C TYR A 60 -8.07 -51.04 -24.99
N GLY A 61 -7.79 -51.77 -23.91
CA GLY A 61 -8.59 -52.93 -23.49
C GLY A 61 -10.05 -52.57 -23.18
N LEU A 62 -10.29 -51.44 -22.49
CA LEU A 62 -11.65 -50.96 -22.25
C LEU A 62 -12.38 -50.53 -23.53
N MET A 63 -11.65 -50.03 -24.54
CA MET A 63 -12.25 -49.50 -25.77
C MET A 63 -12.49 -50.57 -26.83
N PHE A 64 -11.50 -51.42 -27.10
CA PHE A 64 -11.50 -52.37 -28.21
C PHE A 64 -11.45 -53.84 -27.79
N GLY A 65 -11.17 -54.12 -26.51
CA GLY A 65 -11.30 -55.47 -25.98
C GLY A 65 -12.74 -55.96 -26.08
N ALA A 66 -12.91 -57.28 -26.11
CA ALA A 66 -14.23 -57.91 -26.19
C ALA A 66 -15.03 -57.61 -24.91
N GLY A 67 -16.26 -57.10 -25.06
CA GLY A 67 -17.22 -56.94 -23.97
C GLY A 67 -18.30 -58.02 -24.01
N SER A 68 -18.92 -58.28 -22.85
CA SER A 68 -20.12 -59.12 -22.77
C SER A 68 -21.43 -58.33 -22.76
N THR A 69 -21.33 -57.01 -22.52
CA THR A 69 -22.48 -56.12 -22.29
C THR A 69 -22.60 -54.98 -23.30
N GLY A 70 -21.58 -54.76 -24.14
CA GLY A 70 -21.48 -53.59 -25.03
C GLY A 70 -21.19 -52.26 -24.33
N TRP A 71 -20.93 -52.26 -23.01
CA TRP A 71 -20.62 -51.06 -22.23
C TRP A 71 -19.12 -50.76 -22.13
N PHE A 72 -18.27 -51.79 -22.09
CA PHE A 72 -16.81 -51.68 -22.06
C PHE A 72 -16.19 -53.05 -22.37
N GLY A 73 -14.96 -53.02 -22.88
CA GLY A 73 -14.16 -54.22 -23.10
C GLY A 73 -13.60 -54.80 -21.79
N GLU A 74 -13.48 -56.12 -21.73
CA GLU A 74 -13.11 -56.87 -20.52
C GLU A 74 -11.72 -57.54 -20.63
N ASN A 75 -11.02 -57.37 -21.76
CA ASN A 75 -9.72 -57.97 -22.04
C ASN A 75 -8.81 -57.02 -22.83
N GLU A 76 -7.67 -57.51 -23.34
CA GLU A 76 -6.67 -56.72 -24.10
C GLU A 76 -6.03 -55.54 -23.32
N PHE A 77 -6.02 -55.65 -21.99
CA PHE A 77 -5.22 -54.78 -21.12
C PHE A 77 -3.73 -55.06 -21.31
N PHE A 78 -2.90 -54.02 -21.13
CA PHE A 78 -1.46 -54.07 -21.40
C PHE A 78 -1.15 -54.56 -22.81
N PHE A 79 -1.67 -53.84 -23.81
CA PHE A 79 -1.63 -54.25 -25.22
C PHE A 79 -0.23 -54.72 -25.67
N GLU A 80 -0.15 -55.90 -26.29
CA GLU A 80 1.10 -56.44 -26.80
C GLU A 80 1.19 -56.32 -28.33
N VAL A 81 2.22 -55.64 -28.84
CA VAL A 81 2.43 -55.46 -30.29
C VAL A 81 2.71 -56.80 -31.03
N SER A 82 3.10 -57.85 -30.29
CA SER A 82 3.25 -59.22 -30.80
C SER A 82 1.95 -59.80 -31.38
N THR A 83 0.81 -59.19 -31.07
CA THR A 83 -0.52 -59.53 -31.61
C THR A 83 -0.63 -59.40 -33.13
N GLY A 84 0.18 -58.54 -33.75
CA GLY A 84 0.32 -58.44 -35.19
C GLY A 84 0.65 -57.03 -35.68
N PHE A 85 1.20 -56.92 -36.89
CA PHE A 85 1.65 -55.63 -37.43
C PHE A 85 0.48 -54.67 -37.70
N SER A 86 -0.64 -55.19 -38.21
CA SER A 86 -1.86 -54.41 -38.47
C SER A 86 -2.46 -53.89 -37.16
N GLU A 87 -2.53 -54.75 -36.15
CA GLU A 87 -3.07 -54.49 -34.81
C GLU A 87 -2.21 -53.42 -34.11
N GLY A 88 -0.88 -53.51 -34.21
CA GLY A 88 0.02 -52.49 -33.69
C GLY A 88 -0.17 -51.11 -34.35
N VAL A 89 -0.42 -51.07 -35.65
CA VAL A 89 -0.71 -49.81 -36.37
C VAL A 89 -2.08 -49.26 -35.98
N PHE A 90 -3.09 -50.11 -35.84
CA PHE A 90 -4.42 -49.71 -35.37
C PHE A 90 -4.37 -49.17 -33.94
N PHE A 91 -3.65 -49.84 -33.03
CA PHE A 91 -3.39 -49.36 -31.67
C PHE A 91 -2.78 -47.97 -31.69
N PHE A 92 -1.73 -47.76 -32.49
CA PHE A 92 -1.08 -46.44 -32.61
C PHE A 92 -2.04 -45.38 -33.12
N PHE A 93 -2.85 -45.70 -34.14
CA PHE A 93 -3.85 -44.79 -34.70
C PHE A 93 -4.90 -44.39 -33.66
N GLN A 94 -5.40 -45.34 -32.86
CA GLN A 94 -6.40 -45.06 -31.83
C GLN A 94 -5.81 -44.33 -30.61
N LEU A 95 -4.56 -44.64 -30.25
CA LEU A 95 -3.83 -43.95 -29.20
C LEU A 95 -3.75 -42.44 -29.46
N VAL A 96 -3.45 -42.02 -30.68
CA VAL A 96 -3.32 -40.59 -31.01
C VAL A 96 -4.68 -39.86 -31.02
N PHE A 97 -5.79 -40.57 -31.24
CA PHE A 97 -7.16 -40.04 -31.06
C PHE A 97 -7.50 -39.88 -29.57
N CYS A 98 -7.16 -40.86 -28.75
CA CYS A 98 -7.29 -40.78 -27.29
C CYS A 98 -6.50 -39.60 -26.72
N ALA A 99 -5.23 -39.45 -27.13
CA ALA A 99 -4.41 -38.31 -26.73
C ALA A 99 -5.04 -36.98 -27.17
N THR A 100 -5.58 -36.91 -28.40
CA THR A 100 -6.29 -35.72 -28.90
C THR A 100 -7.49 -35.36 -28.01
N ALA A 101 -8.29 -36.33 -27.58
CA ALA A 101 -9.42 -36.08 -26.68
C ALA A 101 -8.99 -35.51 -25.32
N ALA A 102 -7.86 -35.98 -24.77
CA ALA A 102 -7.31 -35.49 -23.51
C ALA A 102 -6.78 -34.05 -23.64
N THR A 103 -6.04 -33.76 -24.72
CA THR A 103 -5.43 -32.44 -24.96
C THR A 103 -6.45 -31.31 -25.04
N ILE A 104 -7.65 -31.56 -25.58
CA ILE A 104 -8.73 -30.55 -25.66
C ILE A 104 -9.02 -29.92 -24.28
N ILE A 105 -8.84 -30.68 -23.20
CA ILE A 105 -9.09 -30.21 -21.83
C ILE A 105 -7.98 -29.27 -21.36
N ALA A 106 -6.72 -29.53 -21.75
CA ALA A 106 -5.53 -28.80 -21.33
C ALA A 106 -5.67 -27.29 -21.60
N GLY A 107 -6.01 -26.94 -22.84
CA GLY A 107 -6.22 -25.56 -23.26
C GLY A 107 -7.33 -24.87 -22.49
N ALA A 108 -8.45 -25.56 -22.24
CA ALA A 108 -9.59 -24.98 -21.52
C ALA A 108 -9.23 -24.63 -20.07
N VAL A 109 -8.46 -25.48 -19.39
CA VAL A 109 -8.10 -25.39 -17.96
C VAL A 109 -6.79 -24.63 -17.69
N ALA A 110 -6.15 -24.12 -18.73
CA ALA A 110 -4.87 -23.41 -18.65
C ALA A 110 -4.87 -22.19 -17.69
N GLU A 111 -3.69 -21.76 -17.27
CA GLU A 111 -3.41 -20.60 -16.40
C GLU A 111 -3.83 -20.68 -14.92
N ARG A 112 -4.75 -21.58 -14.52
CA ARG A 112 -5.16 -21.71 -13.10
C ARG A 112 -5.24 -23.14 -12.56
N MET A 113 -5.20 -24.15 -13.43
CA MET A 113 -5.18 -25.53 -12.98
C MET A 113 -3.76 -25.96 -12.61
N ARG A 114 -3.61 -26.60 -11.45
CA ARG A 114 -2.37 -27.24 -11.01
C ARG A 114 -1.89 -28.26 -12.04
N PHE A 115 -0.59 -28.30 -12.29
CA PHE A 115 0.03 -29.27 -13.19
C PHE A 115 -0.26 -30.71 -12.76
N SER A 116 -0.06 -31.04 -11.49
CA SER A 116 -0.36 -32.36 -10.93
C SER A 116 -1.83 -32.73 -11.00
N GLY A 117 -2.73 -31.75 -10.80
CA GLY A 117 -4.17 -31.95 -10.99
C GLY A 117 -4.51 -32.32 -12.44
N TYR A 118 -3.85 -31.67 -13.41
CA TYR A 118 -4.02 -31.99 -14.82
C TYR A 118 -3.58 -33.41 -15.16
N LEU A 119 -2.47 -33.90 -14.58
CA LEU A 119 -2.03 -35.29 -14.78
C LEU A 119 -3.07 -36.31 -14.31
N ILE A 120 -3.70 -36.07 -13.15
CA ILE A 120 -4.76 -36.94 -12.63
C ILE A 120 -5.94 -36.98 -13.60
N ILE A 121 -6.36 -35.83 -14.13
CA ILE A 121 -7.44 -35.78 -15.11
C ILE A 121 -7.03 -36.47 -16.41
N SER A 122 -5.83 -36.24 -16.92
CA SER A 122 -5.33 -36.87 -18.16
C SER A 122 -5.29 -38.40 -18.03
N ILE A 123 -4.82 -38.95 -16.90
CA ILE A 123 -4.86 -40.40 -16.62
C ILE A 123 -6.32 -40.89 -16.64
N LEU A 124 -7.21 -40.22 -15.92
CA LEU A 124 -8.61 -40.62 -15.82
C LEU A 124 -9.31 -40.62 -17.18
N VAL A 125 -9.03 -39.62 -18.02
CA VAL A 125 -9.63 -39.50 -19.35
C VAL A 125 -9.15 -40.59 -20.26
N THR A 126 -7.83 -40.77 -20.34
CA THR A 126 -7.19 -41.69 -21.28
C THR A 126 -7.32 -43.16 -20.86
N ALA A 127 -7.43 -43.44 -19.56
CA ALA A 127 -7.63 -44.80 -19.06
C ALA A 127 -9.11 -45.22 -19.02
N VAL A 128 -10.05 -44.29 -18.78
CA VAL A 128 -11.45 -44.66 -18.42
C VAL A 128 -12.50 -43.88 -19.21
N ILE A 129 -12.54 -42.54 -19.10
CA ILE A 129 -13.68 -41.78 -19.62
C ILE A 129 -13.79 -41.89 -21.15
N TYR A 130 -12.71 -41.61 -21.88
CA TYR A 130 -12.69 -41.69 -23.33
C TYR A 130 -12.89 -43.14 -23.81
N PRO A 131 -12.13 -44.15 -23.32
CA PRO A 131 -12.31 -45.55 -23.71
C PRO A 131 -13.71 -46.09 -23.58
N ILE A 132 -14.43 -45.79 -22.50
CA ILE A 132 -15.80 -46.30 -22.27
C ILE A 132 -16.76 -45.77 -23.34
N SER A 133 -16.77 -44.45 -23.59
CA SER A 133 -17.56 -43.89 -24.69
C SER A 133 -17.08 -44.37 -26.06
N GLY A 134 -15.78 -44.61 -26.18
CA GLY A 134 -15.15 -45.21 -27.36
C GLY A 134 -15.68 -46.59 -27.66
N HIS A 135 -15.81 -47.44 -26.66
CA HIS A 135 -16.36 -48.77 -26.79
C HIS A 135 -17.82 -48.73 -27.25
N TRP A 136 -18.63 -47.80 -26.72
CA TRP A 136 -20.03 -47.68 -27.14
C TRP A 136 -20.16 -47.43 -28.65
N ILE A 137 -19.25 -46.63 -29.22
CA ILE A 137 -19.33 -46.07 -30.57
C ILE A 137 -18.53 -46.88 -31.59
N TRP A 138 -17.33 -47.36 -31.23
CA TRP A 138 -16.37 -48.03 -32.11
C TRP A 138 -15.95 -49.42 -31.63
N GLY A 139 -16.38 -49.85 -30.43
CA GLY A 139 -16.17 -51.23 -29.97
C GLY A 139 -17.02 -52.20 -30.79
N GLY A 140 -16.49 -53.40 -31.04
CA GLY A 140 -17.16 -54.39 -31.90
C GLY A 140 -18.54 -54.83 -31.37
N ASP A 141 -18.74 -54.83 -30.06
CA ASP A 141 -20.00 -55.12 -29.38
C ASP A 141 -20.68 -53.87 -28.77
N GLY A 142 -20.18 -52.67 -29.10
CA GLY A 142 -20.65 -51.40 -28.56
C GLY A 142 -22.15 -51.18 -28.74
N TRP A 143 -22.86 -50.81 -27.66
CA TRP A 143 -24.32 -50.71 -27.72
C TRP A 143 -24.82 -49.58 -28.65
N LEU A 144 -24.09 -48.46 -28.79
CA LEU A 144 -24.46 -47.40 -29.74
C LEU A 144 -24.18 -47.85 -31.18
N ALA A 145 -23.03 -48.47 -31.42
CA ALA A 145 -22.68 -49.05 -32.72
C ALA A 145 -23.74 -50.05 -33.19
N ASN A 146 -24.19 -50.94 -32.30
CA ASN A 146 -25.25 -51.93 -32.57
C ASN A 146 -26.62 -51.30 -32.86
N LEU A 147 -26.90 -50.10 -32.35
CA LEU A 147 -28.11 -49.35 -32.68
C LEU A 147 -28.00 -48.61 -34.01
N GLY A 148 -26.85 -48.65 -34.69
CA GLY A 148 -26.58 -47.93 -35.94
C GLY A 148 -26.10 -46.50 -35.73
N PHE A 149 -25.50 -46.18 -34.57
CA PHE A 149 -24.87 -44.87 -34.37
C PHE A 149 -23.61 -44.75 -35.22
N ILE A 150 -23.49 -43.65 -35.95
CA ILE A 150 -22.39 -43.39 -36.86
C ILE A 150 -21.62 -42.15 -36.40
N ASP A 151 -20.32 -42.34 -36.17
CA ASP A 151 -19.36 -41.27 -35.95
C ASP A 151 -18.06 -41.66 -36.66
N PHE A 152 -17.89 -41.18 -37.89
CA PHE A 152 -16.84 -41.67 -38.78
C PHE A 152 -15.42 -41.52 -38.21
N ALA A 153 -15.02 -40.30 -37.84
CA ALA A 153 -13.70 -40.01 -37.29
C ALA A 153 -13.74 -39.40 -35.88
N GLY A 154 -14.92 -39.14 -35.30
CA GLY A 154 -15.03 -38.75 -33.89
C GLY A 154 -15.47 -37.32 -33.57
N SER A 155 -16.52 -36.80 -34.20
CA SER A 155 -17.18 -35.55 -33.71
C SER A 155 -17.72 -35.72 -32.30
N THR A 156 -18.22 -36.90 -31.96
CA THR A 156 -18.70 -37.22 -30.63
C THR A 156 -17.60 -37.86 -29.79
N VAL A 157 -17.03 -38.98 -30.23
CA VAL A 157 -16.13 -39.80 -29.39
C VAL A 157 -14.84 -39.09 -29.02
N VAL A 158 -14.31 -38.19 -29.85
CA VAL A 158 -13.12 -37.38 -29.55
C VAL A 158 -13.52 -35.98 -29.12
N HIS A 159 -14.18 -35.23 -30.01
CA HIS A 159 -14.38 -33.80 -29.81
C HIS A 159 -15.47 -33.47 -28.80
N SER A 160 -16.61 -34.15 -28.83
CA SER A 160 -17.63 -33.92 -27.80
C SER A 160 -17.16 -34.41 -26.43
N VAL A 161 -16.50 -35.57 -26.35
CA VAL A 161 -15.91 -36.07 -25.10
C VAL A 161 -14.94 -35.05 -24.49
N GLY A 162 -13.94 -34.61 -25.26
CA GLY A 162 -12.97 -33.61 -24.80
C GLY A 162 -13.64 -32.27 -24.49
N GLY A 163 -14.54 -31.79 -25.34
CA GLY A 163 -15.21 -30.49 -25.21
C GLY A 163 -16.15 -30.40 -24.01
N TRP A 164 -16.91 -31.46 -23.72
CA TRP A 164 -17.82 -31.51 -22.58
C TRP A 164 -17.09 -31.69 -21.27
N LEU A 165 -16.03 -32.51 -21.25
CA LEU A 165 -15.22 -32.66 -20.05
C LEU A 165 -14.38 -31.40 -19.78
N ALA A 166 -13.94 -30.70 -20.82
CA ALA A 166 -13.35 -29.37 -20.71
C ALA A 166 -14.35 -28.38 -20.08
N LEU A 167 -15.59 -28.35 -20.57
CA LEU A 167 -16.64 -27.48 -20.02
C LEU A 167 -16.92 -27.79 -18.54
N ALA A 168 -17.05 -29.06 -18.18
CA ALA A 168 -17.23 -29.48 -16.79
C ALA A 168 -16.04 -29.07 -15.91
N SER A 169 -14.81 -29.27 -16.40
CA SER A 169 -13.58 -28.92 -15.69
C SER A 169 -13.49 -27.42 -15.40
N VAL A 170 -13.81 -26.56 -16.38
CA VAL A 170 -13.76 -25.11 -16.18
C VAL A 170 -14.85 -24.60 -15.23
N ILE A 171 -16.01 -25.26 -15.17
CA ILE A 171 -17.07 -24.97 -14.20
C ILE A 171 -16.61 -25.33 -12.78
N VAL A 172 -15.98 -26.49 -12.59
CA VAL A 172 -15.48 -26.94 -11.28
C VAL A 172 -14.34 -26.06 -10.77
N ILE A 173 -13.39 -25.70 -11.64
CA ILE A 173 -12.21 -24.89 -11.27
C ILE A 173 -12.55 -23.40 -11.13
N GLY A 174 -13.56 -22.92 -11.85
CA GLY A 174 -13.98 -21.53 -11.90
C GLY A 174 -13.10 -20.62 -12.77
N PRO A 175 -13.49 -19.35 -12.94
CA PRO A 175 -12.88 -18.44 -13.89
C PRO A 175 -11.53 -17.87 -13.43
N ARG A 176 -10.70 -17.40 -14.37
CA ARG A 176 -9.42 -16.74 -14.03
C ARG A 176 -9.66 -15.41 -13.32
N ILE A 177 -8.76 -15.07 -12.39
CA ILE A 177 -8.79 -13.82 -11.65
C ILE A 177 -8.71 -12.65 -12.64
N GLY A 178 -9.70 -11.76 -12.58
CA GLY A 178 -9.80 -10.58 -13.44
C GLY A 178 -10.50 -10.80 -14.78
N ARG A 179 -10.85 -12.02 -15.19
CA ARG A 179 -11.51 -12.28 -16.50
C ARG A 179 -12.81 -11.51 -16.72
N PHE A 180 -13.61 -11.40 -15.67
CA PHE A 180 -14.93 -10.75 -15.66
C PHE A 180 -14.95 -9.49 -14.79
N SER A 181 -13.78 -8.90 -14.52
CA SER A 181 -13.69 -7.63 -13.81
C SER A 181 -14.11 -6.47 -14.72
N THR A 182 -14.83 -5.50 -14.17
CA THR A 182 -15.21 -4.25 -14.86
C THR A 182 -14.05 -3.26 -14.95
N GLU A 183 -13.01 -3.42 -14.13
CA GLU A 183 -11.89 -2.47 -14.02
C GLU A 183 -10.65 -2.90 -14.82
N ARG A 184 -10.49 -4.20 -15.09
CA ARG A 184 -9.34 -4.75 -15.82
C ARG A 184 -9.79 -5.76 -16.85
N SER A 185 -9.52 -5.47 -18.13
CA SER A 185 -9.51 -6.49 -19.17
C SER A 185 -8.25 -7.34 -19.02
N LEU A 186 -8.38 -8.67 -19.12
CA LEU A 186 -7.20 -9.51 -19.27
C LEU A 186 -6.49 -9.18 -20.59
N ALA A 187 -5.16 -9.25 -20.58
CA ALA A 187 -4.34 -9.13 -21.78
C ALA A 187 -4.67 -10.26 -22.77
N SER A 188 -4.56 -9.96 -24.06
CA SER A 188 -4.67 -10.95 -25.13
C SER A 188 -3.59 -12.04 -25.02
N GLY A 189 -3.78 -13.16 -25.71
CA GLY A 189 -2.82 -14.26 -25.75
C GLY A 189 -1.41 -13.82 -26.14
N HIS A 190 -0.42 -14.59 -25.72
CA HIS A 190 1.01 -14.32 -25.88
C HIS A 190 1.41 -14.09 -27.33
N SER A 191 0.87 -14.89 -28.26
CA SER A 191 1.20 -14.81 -29.69
C SER A 191 0.09 -15.40 -30.56
N LEU A 192 -0.69 -14.52 -31.21
CA LEU A 192 -1.68 -14.96 -32.20
C LEU A 192 -1.04 -15.58 -33.45
N VAL A 193 0.21 -15.22 -33.76
CA VAL A 193 0.98 -15.84 -34.85
C VAL A 193 1.27 -17.30 -34.54
N GLN A 194 1.74 -17.59 -33.31
CA GLN A 194 1.96 -18.96 -32.86
C GLN A 194 0.66 -19.76 -32.85
N ALA A 195 -0.44 -19.13 -32.38
CA ALA A 195 -1.75 -19.76 -32.40
C ALA A 195 -2.22 -20.11 -33.83
N THR A 196 -1.91 -19.25 -34.80
CA THR A 196 -2.21 -19.46 -36.22
C THR A 196 -1.45 -20.66 -36.78
N PHE A 197 -0.14 -20.78 -36.49
CA PHE A 197 0.62 -21.97 -36.85
C PHE A 197 0.06 -23.24 -36.21
N GLY A 198 -0.40 -23.15 -34.96
CA GLY A 198 -1.10 -24.24 -34.29
C GLY A 198 -2.30 -24.75 -35.08
N VAL A 199 -3.23 -23.87 -35.48
CA VAL A 199 -4.41 -24.27 -36.28
C VAL A 199 -4.03 -24.80 -37.66
N LEU A 200 -3.03 -24.24 -38.33
CA LEU A 200 -2.57 -24.75 -39.62
C LEU A 200 -2.02 -26.18 -39.50
N ILE A 201 -1.28 -26.47 -38.43
CA ILE A 201 -0.80 -27.83 -38.13
C ILE A 201 -1.96 -28.76 -37.79
N LEU A 202 -2.95 -28.31 -37.01
CA LEU A 202 -4.16 -29.08 -36.73
C LEU A 202 -4.91 -29.43 -38.02
N TRP A 203 -5.10 -28.45 -38.90
CA TRP A 203 -5.76 -28.65 -40.19
C TRP A 203 -4.99 -29.65 -41.07
N PHE A 204 -3.66 -29.53 -41.13
CA PHE A 204 -2.82 -30.51 -41.83
C PHE A 204 -2.94 -31.92 -41.24
N GLY A 205 -2.91 -32.05 -39.90
CA GLY A 205 -3.09 -33.33 -39.21
C GLY A 205 -4.48 -33.95 -39.45
N TRP A 206 -5.50 -33.11 -39.68
CA TRP A 206 -6.87 -33.56 -39.99
C TRP A 206 -7.00 -34.33 -41.31
N ILE A 207 -6.00 -34.23 -42.20
CA ILE A 207 -5.88 -35.10 -43.38
C ILE A 207 -5.77 -36.56 -42.92
N GLY A 208 -4.92 -36.85 -41.94
CA GLY A 208 -4.80 -38.17 -41.35
C GLY A 208 -5.97 -38.52 -40.44
N PHE A 209 -6.52 -37.54 -39.71
CA PHE A 209 -7.65 -37.77 -38.80
C PHE A 209 -8.89 -38.29 -39.54
N ASN A 210 -9.36 -37.55 -40.55
CA ASN A 210 -10.53 -37.97 -41.32
C ASN A 210 -10.14 -38.99 -42.41
N GLY A 211 -9.08 -38.73 -43.17
CA GLY A 211 -8.67 -39.61 -44.27
C GLY A 211 -8.21 -40.99 -43.80
N GLY A 212 -7.56 -41.09 -42.64
CA GLY A 212 -7.12 -42.36 -42.06
C GLY A 212 -8.25 -43.18 -41.43
N SER A 213 -9.37 -42.55 -41.09
CA SER A 213 -10.53 -43.21 -40.47
C SER A 213 -11.31 -44.13 -41.42
N THR A 214 -10.97 -44.14 -42.72
CA THR A 214 -11.39 -45.19 -43.66
C THR A 214 -10.77 -46.55 -43.33
N LEU A 215 -9.64 -46.57 -42.61
CA LEU A 215 -8.80 -47.74 -42.35
C LEU A 215 -8.32 -48.47 -43.63
N ALA A 216 -8.43 -47.80 -44.78
CA ALA A 216 -8.08 -48.31 -46.09
C ALA A 216 -7.68 -47.15 -47.03
N PHE A 217 -6.76 -47.40 -47.95
CA PHE A 217 -6.36 -46.42 -48.96
C PHE A 217 -7.11 -46.68 -50.26
N ASP A 218 -8.30 -46.09 -50.38
CA ASP A 218 -9.21 -46.30 -51.51
C ASP A 218 -9.68 -44.99 -52.18
N ALA A 219 -10.58 -45.11 -53.15
CA ALA A 219 -11.09 -44.00 -53.95
C ALA A 219 -11.94 -42.99 -53.15
N SER A 220 -12.36 -43.30 -51.92
CA SER A 220 -13.13 -42.40 -51.06
C SER A 220 -12.25 -41.35 -50.37
N VAL A 221 -10.98 -41.68 -50.12
CA VAL A 221 -10.03 -40.85 -49.35
C VAL A 221 -9.93 -39.40 -49.89
N PRO A 222 -9.77 -39.15 -51.21
CA PRO A 222 -9.69 -37.77 -51.71
C PRO A 222 -10.95 -36.94 -51.43
N GLY A 223 -12.14 -37.54 -51.54
CA GLY A 223 -13.41 -36.86 -51.27
C GLY A 223 -13.56 -36.47 -49.81
N ILE A 224 -13.17 -37.38 -48.89
CA ILE A 224 -13.16 -37.14 -47.44
C ILE A 224 -12.25 -35.96 -47.09
N ILE A 225 -11.04 -35.93 -47.66
CA ILE A 225 -10.08 -34.83 -47.45
C ILE A 225 -10.65 -33.51 -48.00
N PHE A 226 -11.27 -33.54 -49.18
CA PHE A 226 -11.84 -32.34 -49.80
C PHE A 226 -13.00 -31.76 -48.98
N ASN A 227 -13.92 -32.60 -48.51
CA ASN A 227 -14.99 -32.23 -47.59
C ASN A 227 -14.44 -31.63 -46.28
N THR A 228 -13.34 -32.19 -45.77
CA THR A 228 -12.66 -31.69 -44.57
C THR A 228 -12.16 -30.24 -44.77
N PHE A 229 -11.55 -29.96 -45.93
CA PHE A 229 -11.02 -28.62 -46.25
C PHE A 229 -12.11 -27.59 -46.48
N LEU A 230 -13.18 -27.97 -47.18
CA LEU A 230 -14.31 -27.07 -47.45
C LEU A 230 -15.02 -26.67 -46.16
N ALA A 231 -15.32 -27.63 -45.27
CA ALA A 231 -15.96 -27.36 -43.99
C ALA A 231 -15.10 -26.46 -43.08
N ALA A 232 -13.79 -26.73 -42.99
CA ALA A 232 -12.84 -25.92 -42.23
C ALA A 232 -12.79 -24.46 -42.73
N SER A 233 -12.69 -24.29 -44.05
CA SER A 233 -12.65 -22.97 -44.70
C SER A 233 -13.95 -22.20 -44.46
N ALA A 234 -15.09 -22.88 -44.63
CA ALA A 234 -16.41 -22.29 -44.46
C ALA A 234 -16.67 -21.86 -43.01
N GLY A 235 -16.29 -22.70 -42.03
CA GLY A 235 -16.40 -22.37 -40.60
C GLY A 235 -15.55 -21.15 -40.21
N GLY A 236 -14.28 -21.12 -40.64
CA GLY A 236 -13.38 -20.00 -40.38
C GLY A 236 -13.86 -18.68 -40.98
N LEU A 237 -14.25 -18.68 -42.27
CA LEU A 237 -14.75 -17.50 -42.96
C LEU A 237 -16.07 -17.00 -42.35
N MET A 238 -16.97 -17.91 -41.99
CA MET A 238 -18.25 -17.55 -41.38
C MET A 238 -18.06 -16.84 -40.03
N ILE A 239 -17.22 -17.38 -39.14
CA ILE A 239 -16.96 -16.72 -37.85
C ILE A 239 -16.25 -15.38 -38.07
N LEU A 240 -15.29 -15.30 -38.99
CA LEU A 240 -14.62 -14.04 -39.31
C LEU A 240 -15.63 -12.96 -39.73
N SER A 241 -16.56 -13.29 -40.63
CA SER A 241 -17.63 -12.39 -41.06
C SER A 241 -18.58 -12.02 -39.92
N LEU A 242 -19.02 -13.00 -39.10
CA LEU A 242 -19.95 -12.78 -37.99
C LEU A 242 -19.33 -11.92 -36.88
N SER A 243 -18.08 -12.22 -36.51
CA SER A 243 -17.32 -11.43 -35.55
C SER A 243 -17.17 -9.99 -36.05
N ARG A 244 -16.77 -9.80 -37.31
CA ARG A 244 -16.63 -8.47 -37.94
C ARG A 244 -17.92 -7.66 -37.97
N ALA A 245 -19.06 -8.31 -38.20
CA ALA A 245 -20.37 -7.67 -38.19
C ALA A 245 -20.71 -7.10 -36.80
N ARG A 246 -20.28 -7.79 -35.72
CA ARG A 246 -20.59 -7.40 -34.34
C ARG A 246 -19.56 -6.45 -33.72
N THR A 247 -18.27 -6.79 -33.82
CA THR A 247 -17.18 -6.08 -33.11
C THR A 247 -16.53 -4.99 -33.95
N ARG A 248 -16.87 -4.92 -35.24
CA ARG A 248 -16.27 -4.03 -36.24
C ARG A 248 -14.79 -4.27 -36.55
N ILE A 249 -14.18 -5.34 -36.00
CA ILE A 249 -12.79 -5.76 -36.28
C ILE A 249 -12.74 -7.19 -36.81
N PHE A 250 -11.65 -7.55 -37.48
CA PHE A 250 -11.38 -8.94 -37.87
C PHE A 250 -10.69 -9.66 -36.70
N ASP A 251 -11.47 -10.34 -35.87
CA ASP A 251 -10.94 -11.07 -34.73
C ASP A 251 -10.35 -12.42 -35.17
N LEU A 252 -9.01 -12.47 -35.21
CA LEU A 252 -8.28 -13.67 -35.62
C LEU A 252 -8.51 -14.84 -34.66
N LYS A 253 -8.64 -14.60 -33.34
CA LYS A 253 -8.88 -15.69 -32.37
C LYS A 253 -10.19 -16.40 -32.68
N GLU A 254 -11.25 -15.64 -32.93
CA GLU A 254 -12.56 -16.20 -33.28
C GLU A 254 -12.51 -16.97 -34.60
N MET A 255 -11.79 -16.45 -35.61
CA MET A 255 -11.58 -17.16 -36.87
C MET A 255 -10.85 -18.50 -36.69
N LEU A 256 -9.79 -18.53 -35.87
CA LEU A 256 -9.04 -19.75 -35.56
C LEU A 256 -9.95 -20.83 -34.97
N ASN A 257 -10.79 -20.47 -34.00
CA ASN A 257 -11.79 -21.38 -33.43
C ASN A 257 -12.87 -21.78 -34.45
N GLY A 258 -13.16 -20.94 -35.44
CA GLY A 258 -14.09 -21.27 -36.52
C GLY A 258 -13.57 -22.31 -37.50
N VAL A 259 -12.27 -22.26 -37.81
CA VAL A 259 -11.61 -23.30 -38.60
C VAL A 259 -11.68 -24.63 -37.87
N VAL A 260 -11.31 -24.65 -36.58
CA VAL A 260 -11.39 -25.87 -35.75
C VAL A 260 -12.83 -26.36 -35.64
N ALA A 261 -13.81 -25.49 -35.42
CA ALA A 261 -15.22 -25.88 -35.34
C ALA A 261 -15.74 -26.49 -36.65
N GLY A 262 -15.31 -25.99 -37.81
CA GLY A 262 -15.64 -26.56 -39.11
C GLY A 262 -15.03 -27.96 -39.31
N LEU A 263 -13.76 -28.12 -38.93
CA LEU A 263 -13.06 -29.42 -38.93
C LEU A 263 -13.75 -30.43 -38.00
N VAL A 264 -14.12 -30.02 -36.80
CA VAL A 264 -14.86 -30.86 -35.85
C VAL A 264 -16.22 -31.26 -36.42
N ALA A 265 -17.00 -30.31 -36.94
CA ALA A 265 -18.36 -30.60 -37.40
C ALA A 265 -18.40 -31.61 -38.57
N ILE A 266 -17.43 -31.58 -39.49
CA ILE A 266 -17.41 -32.52 -40.62
C ILE A 266 -16.89 -33.92 -40.23
N THR A 267 -16.23 -34.06 -39.07
CA THR A 267 -15.51 -35.27 -38.67
C THR A 267 -16.40 -36.52 -38.60
N ALA A 268 -17.68 -36.40 -38.20
CA ALA A 268 -18.59 -37.54 -38.13
C ALA A 268 -19.20 -37.93 -39.49
N CYS A 269 -19.24 -37.00 -40.44
CA CYS A 269 -20.03 -37.11 -41.65
C CYS A 269 -19.23 -37.02 -42.97
N ALA A 270 -17.92 -36.78 -42.91
CA ALA A 270 -17.06 -36.52 -44.06
C ALA A 270 -17.24 -37.47 -45.28
N PRO A 271 -17.38 -38.81 -45.12
CA PRO A 271 -17.57 -39.72 -46.25
C PRO A 271 -19.03 -39.79 -46.76
N TYR A 272 -19.99 -39.25 -46.02
CA TYR A 272 -21.42 -39.47 -46.26
C TYR A 272 -22.13 -38.27 -46.89
N VAL A 273 -21.42 -37.17 -47.12
CA VAL A 273 -22.01 -35.89 -47.57
C VAL A 273 -21.31 -35.35 -48.82
N SER A 274 -22.04 -34.54 -49.59
CA SER A 274 -21.50 -33.80 -50.72
C SER A 274 -20.65 -32.59 -50.31
N GLU A 275 -19.94 -32.01 -51.27
CA GLU A 275 -19.09 -30.84 -51.06
C GLU A 275 -19.88 -29.60 -50.62
N ILE A 276 -21.10 -29.42 -51.13
CA ILE A 276 -21.96 -28.29 -50.73
C ILE A 276 -22.47 -28.49 -49.30
N GLU A 277 -22.84 -29.72 -48.94
CA GLU A 277 -23.29 -30.05 -47.60
C GLU A 277 -22.15 -29.88 -46.58
N SER A 278 -20.91 -30.25 -46.94
CA SER A 278 -19.75 -30.05 -46.08
C SER A 278 -19.49 -28.57 -45.77
N ILE A 279 -19.70 -27.66 -46.75
CA ILE A 279 -19.66 -26.21 -46.54
C ILE A 279 -20.75 -25.78 -45.54
N ILE A 280 -21.99 -26.22 -45.71
CA ILE A 280 -23.11 -25.87 -44.80
C ILE A 280 -22.82 -26.36 -43.38
N ILE A 281 -22.34 -27.59 -43.25
CA ILE A 281 -21.97 -28.19 -41.97
C ILE A 281 -20.89 -27.36 -41.29
N GLY A 282 -19.86 -26.94 -42.03
CA GLY A 282 -18.80 -26.05 -41.53
C GLY A 282 -19.32 -24.67 -41.09
N VAL A 283 -20.18 -24.03 -41.89
CA VAL A 283 -20.81 -22.74 -41.55
C VAL A 283 -21.57 -22.84 -40.22
N VAL A 284 -22.43 -23.85 -40.07
CA VAL A 284 -23.24 -24.02 -38.87
C VAL A 284 -22.37 -24.38 -37.66
N GLY A 285 -21.36 -25.24 -37.84
CA GLY A 285 -20.37 -25.55 -36.80
C GLY A 285 -19.67 -24.29 -36.28
N GLY A 286 -19.23 -23.40 -37.18
CA GLY A 286 -18.64 -22.12 -36.82
C GLY A 286 -19.63 -21.21 -36.06
N VAL A 287 -20.87 -21.09 -36.54
CA VAL A 287 -21.91 -20.29 -35.87
C VAL A 287 -22.18 -20.79 -34.44
N LEU A 288 -22.28 -22.11 -34.25
CA LEU A 288 -22.51 -22.71 -32.94
C LEU A 288 -21.33 -22.50 -31.98
N SER A 289 -20.10 -22.62 -32.47
CA SER A 289 -18.89 -22.29 -31.69
C SER A 289 -18.90 -20.84 -31.21
N TYR A 290 -19.19 -19.89 -32.10
CA TYR A 290 -19.25 -18.47 -31.77
C TYR A 290 -20.33 -18.15 -30.73
N TYR A 291 -21.56 -18.61 -30.94
CA TYR A 291 -22.65 -18.35 -29.99
C TYR A 291 -22.49 -19.13 -28.68
N GLY A 292 -21.84 -20.30 -28.71
CA GLY A 292 -21.39 -21.01 -27.52
C GLY A 292 -20.45 -20.15 -26.68
N SER A 293 -19.42 -19.55 -27.30
CA SER A 293 -18.48 -18.63 -26.63
C SER A 293 -19.20 -17.43 -26.02
N VAL A 294 -20.14 -16.83 -26.76
CA VAL A 294 -20.98 -15.73 -26.26
C VAL A 294 -21.83 -16.14 -25.06
N LEU A 295 -22.42 -17.35 -25.09
CA LEU A 295 -23.22 -17.88 -24.01
C LEU A 295 -22.37 -18.13 -22.75
N LEU A 296 -21.22 -18.80 -22.89
CA LEU A 296 -20.30 -19.04 -21.77
C LEU A 296 -19.82 -17.73 -21.14
N GLY A 297 -19.54 -16.71 -21.96
CA GLY A 297 -19.22 -15.37 -21.49
C GLY A 297 -20.34 -14.73 -20.65
N LYS A 298 -21.60 -14.88 -21.05
CA LYS A 298 -22.76 -14.42 -20.26
C LYS A 298 -22.93 -15.18 -18.96
N LEU A 299 -22.65 -16.50 -18.97
CA LEU A 299 -22.69 -17.37 -17.80
C LEU A 299 -21.45 -17.23 -16.89
N ARG A 300 -20.50 -16.36 -17.25
CA ARG A 300 -19.22 -16.16 -16.55
C ARG A 300 -18.39 -17.45 -16.44
N VAL A 301 -18.47 -18.30 -17.45
CA VAL A 301 -17.63 -19.48 -17.63
C VAL A 301 -16.41 -19.08 -18.46
N ASP A 302 -15.22 -19.33 -17.94
CA ASP A 302 -13.95 -18.92 -18.56
C ASP A 302 -13.20 -20.13 -19.13
N ASP A 303 -13.46 -20.39 -20.40
CA ASP A 303 -12.64 -21.25 -21.24
C ASP A 303 -11.55 -20.40 -21.91
N VAL A 304 -10.29 -20.73 -21.66
CA VAL A 304 -9.14 -19.90 -22.04
C VAL A 304 -9.00 -19.79 -23.55
N VAL A 305 -9.02 -20.95 -24.21
CA VAL A 305 -8.83 -21.06 -25.66
C VAL A 305 -10.15 -21.14 -26.41
N GLY A 306 -11.25 -21.47 -25.73
CA GLY A 306 -12.56 -21.72 -26.33
C GLY A 306 -12.72 -23.18 -26.78
N ALA A 307 -12.03 -24.12 -26.14
CA ALA A 307 -12.01 -25.52 -26.53
C ALA A 307 -13.40 -26.17 -26.45
N SER A 308 -14.13 -25.96 -25.35
CA SER A 308 -15.51 -26.46 -25.22
C SER A 308 -16.43 -25.95 -26.33
N CYS A 309 -16.19 -24.72 -26.80
CA CYS A 309 -16.96 -24.09 -27.87
C CYS A 309 -16.57 -24.58 -29.26
N ALA A 310 -15.28 -24.81 -29.51
CA ALA A 310 -14.79 -25.30 -30.79
C ALA A 310 -14.98 -26.82 -30.98
N HIS A 311 -15.12 -27.58 -29.89
CA HIS A 311 -15.21 -29.04 -29.94
C HIS A 311 -16.60 -29.58 -29.54
N GLY A 312 -17.18 -29.12 -28.43
CA GLY A 312 -18.43 -29.68 -27.88
C GLY A 312 -19.65 -29.40 -28.76
N PHE A 313 -19.99 -28.11 -28.98
CA PHE A 313 -21.16 -27.75 -29.78
C PHE A 313 -21.06 -28.16 -31.27
N PRO A 314 -19.92 -27.95 -31.95
CA PRO A 314 -19.75 -28.40 -33.32
C PRO A 314 -19.72 -29.93 -33.42
N GLY A 315 -19.23 -30.63 -32.38
CA GLY A 315 -19.25 -32.08 -32.31
C GLY A 315 -20.67 -32.63 -32.30
N VAL A 316 -21.54 -32.05 -31.47
CA VAL A 316 -22.97 -32.38 -31.46
C VAL A 316 -23.62 -32.13 -32.82
N TRP A 317 -23.36 -30.96 -33.40
CA TRP A 317 -23.91 -30.63 -34.71
C TRP A 317 -23.44 -31.58 -35.80
N GLY A 318 -22.14 -31.90 -35.84
CA GLY A 318 -21.55 -32.81 -36.81
C GLY A 318 -22.17 -34.20 -36.74
N THR A 319 -22.37 -34.72 -35.53
CA THR A 319 -23.00 -36.03 -35.32
C THR A 319 -24.48 -36.02 -35.72
N LEU A 320 -25.23 -34.94 -35.46
CA LEU A 320 -26.61 -34.81 -35.94
C LEU A 320 -26.68 -34.62 -37.47
N ALA A 321 -25.69 -33.93 -38.05
CA ALA A 321 -25.60 -33.70 -39.49
C ALA A 321 -25.45 -35.01 -40.28
N VAL A 322 -24.87 -36.07 -39.69
CA VAL A 322 -24.85 -37.42 -40.27
C VAL A 322 -26.27 -37.87 -40.65
N ALA A 323 -27.24 -37.72 -39.75
CA ALA A 323 -28.61 -38.13 -40.02
C ALA A 323 -29.35 -37.16 -40.95
N ILE A 324 -28.98 -35.87 -40.97
CA ILE A 324 -29.67 -34.86 -41.77
C ILE A 324 -29.23 -34.91 -43.24
N PHE A 325 -27.91 -34.95 -43.49
CA PHE A 325 -27.30 -34.84 -44.81
C PHE A 325 -26.71 -36.14 -45.31
N GLY A 326 -26.34 -37.07 -44.41
CA GLY A 326 -25.69 -38.32 -44.80
C GLY A 326 -26.53 -39.14 -45.77
N ASP A 327 -25.87 -39.69 -46.79
CA ASP A 327 -26.45 -40.65 -47.72
C ASP A 327 -26.68 -41.98 -47.01
N LEU A 328 -27.97 -42.33 -46.81
CA LEU A 328 -28.38 -43.57 -46.12
C LEU A 328 -27.86 -44.83 -46.82
N SER A 329 -27.62 -44.79 -48.14
CA SER A 329 -27.09 -45.93 -48.88
C SER A 329 -25.63 -46.21 -48.55
N ILE A 330 -24.85 -45.16 -48.24
CA ILE A 330 -23.45 -45.26 -47.83
C ILE A 330 -23.36 -45.57 -46.33
N LEU A 331 -24.24 -45.00 -45.51
CA LEU A 331 -24.28 -45.28 -44.07
C LEU A 331 -24.53 -46.77 -43.76
N GLY A 332 -25.35 -47.44 -44.58
CA GLY A 332 -25.52 -48.89 -44.51
C GLY A 332 -26.19 -49.42 -43.25
N THR A 333 -26.80 -48.57 -42.42
CA THR A 333 -27.38 -48.96 -41.12
C THR A 333 -28.74 -49.66 -41.23
N GLY A 334 -29.39 -49.60 -42.40
CA GLY A 334 -30.75 -50.11 -42.60
C GLY A 334 -31.86 -49.28 -41.94
N LEU A 335 -31.51 -48.16 -41.30
CA LEU A 335 -32.45 -47.26 -40.62
C LEU A 335 -33.03 -46.23 -41.59
N THR A 336 -34.27 -45.82 -41.34
CA THR A 336 -34.84 -44.62 -41.98
C THR A 336 -34.14 -43.35 -41.48
N ARG A 337 -34.24 -42.24 -42.22
CA ARG A 337 -33.61 -40.97 -41.81
C ARG A 337 -34.04 -40.50 -40.42
N SER A 338 -35.32 -40.69 -40.06
CA SER A 338 -35.85 -40.34 -38.73
C SER A 338 -35.30 -41.23 -37.62
N GLU A 339 -35.15 -42.53 -37.88
CA GLU A 339 -34.57 -43.47 -36.93
C GLU A 339 -33.07 -43.19 -36.75
N GLN A 340 -32.35 -42.95 -37.85
CA GLN A 340 -30.95 -42.53 -37.80
C GLN A 340 -30.80 -41.24 -36.98
N PHE A 341 -31.66 -40.24 -37.17
CA PHE A 341 -31.65 -39.02 -36.36
C PHE A 341 -31.88 -39.32 -34.88
N GLY A 342 -32.82 -40.21 -34.56
CA GLY A 342 -33.07 -40.66 -33.19
C GLY A 342 -31.85 -41.31 -32.55
N VAL A 343 -31.15 -42.18 -33.28
CA VAL A 343 -29.93 -42.85 -32.81
C VAL A 343 -28.77 -41.87 -32.65
N GLN A 344 -28.54 -40.96 -33.61
CA GLN A 344 -27.53 -39.91 -33.49
C GLN A 344 -27.78 -39.02 -32.27
N ALA A 345 -29.03 -38.61 -32.05
CA ALA A 345 -29.41 -37.79 -30.90
C ALA A 345 -29.25 -38.54 -29.57
N LEU A 346 -29.58 -39.84 -29.54
CA LEU A 346 -29.35 -40.70 -28.37
C LEU A 346 -27.86 -40.81 -28.03
N GLY A 347 -27.01 -41.05 -29.02
CA GLY A 347 -25.56 -41.14 -28.81
C GLY A 347 -24.94 -39.83 -28.31
N VAL A 348 -25.32 -38.70 -28.92
CA VAL A 348 -24.94 -37.37 -28.42
C VAL A 348 -25.36 -37.18 -26.96
N GLY A 349 -26.61 -37.50 -26.62
CA GLY A 349 -27.15 -37.36 -25.27
C GLY A 349 -26.43 -38.26 -24.26
N ALA A 350 -26.18 -39.52 -24.62
CA ALA A 350 -25.48 -40.48 -23.78
C ALA A 350 -24.04 -40.04 -23.48
N VAL A 351 -23.30 -39.62 -24.50
CA VAL A 351 -21.92 -39.12 -24.34
C VAL A 351 -21.89 -37.81 -23.57
N PHE A 352 -22.84 -36.90 -23.78
CA PHE A 352 -22.97 -35.69 -22.97
C PHE A 352 -23.17 -36.02 -21.49
N VAL A 353 -24.11 -36.91 -21.16
CA VAL A 353 -24.35 -37.33 -19.76
C VAL A 353 -23.11 -38.01 -19.16
N TRP A 354 -22.46 -38.89 -19.90
CA TRP A 354 -21.25 -39.58 -19.46
C TRP A 354 -20.11 -38.60 -19.15
N THR A 355 -19.85 -37.65 -20.04
CA THR A 355 -18.67 -36.79 -19.95
C THR A 355 -18.93 -35.52 -19.14
N PHE A 356 -20.00 -34.77 -19.44
CA PHE A 356 -20.31 -33.54 -18.73
C PHE A 356 -20.82 -33.81 -17.31
N VAL A 357 -21.79 -34.72 -17.16
CA VAL A 357 -22.45 -34.94 -15.87
C VAL A 357 -21.63 -35.89 -15.00
N LEU A 358 -21.40 -37.14 -15.43
CA LEU A 358 -20.69 -38.13 -14.61
C LEU A 358 -19.19 -37.81 -14.50
N GLY A 359 -18.54 -37.47 -15.62
CA GLY A 359 -17.16 -36.98 -15.62
C GLY A 359 -17.00 -35.70 -14.81
N GLY A 360 -17.93 -34.75 -14.91
CA GLY A 360 -17.94 -33.53 -14.10
C GLY A 360 -18.11 -33.80 -12.60
N LEU A 361 -18.98 -34.72 -12.20
CA LEU A 361 -19.14 -35.14 -10.81
C LEU A 361 -17.86 -35.79 -10.27
N LEU A 362 -17.17 -36.58 -11.10
CA LEU A 362 -15.91 -37.19 -10.74
C LEU A 362 -14.80 -36.13 -10.54
N ILE A 363 -14.68 -35.18 -11.47
CA ILE A 363 -13.72 -34.06 -11.35
C ILE A 363 -14.05 -33.19 -10.14
N TYR A 364 -15.34 -32.94 -9.85
CA TYR A 364 -15.78 -32.26 -8.64
C TYR A 364 -15.35 -33.02 -7.37
N GLY A 365 -15.55 -34.34 -7.34
CA GLY A 365 -15.11 -35.21 -6.24
C GLY A 365 -13.60 -35.16 -6.03
N ILE A 366 -12.81 -35.23 -7.11
CA ILE A 366 -11.35 -35.06 -7.05
C ILE A 366 -11.01 -33.70 -6.47
N ASN A 367 -11.63 -32.62 -6.96
CA ASN A 367 -11.37 -31.26 -6.49
C ASN A 367 -11.67 -31.06 -4.99
N ARG A 368 -12.57 -31.86 -4.40
CA ARG A 368 -12.89 -31.80 -2.97
C ARG A 368 -11.80 -32.40 -2.08
N VAL A 369 -11.02 -33.35 -2.59
CA VAL A 369 -9.93 -34.03 -1.87
C VAL A 369 -8.56 -33.43 -2.25
N PHE A 370 -8.38 -33.13 -3.54
CA PHE A 370 -7.17 -32.57 -4.11
C PHE A 370 -7.54 -31.31 -4.91
N PRO A 371 -7.35 -30.10 -4.34
CA PRO A 371 -7.73 -28.85 -5.00
C PRO A 371 -7.06 -28.71 -6.36
N LEU A 372 -7.84 -28.67 -7.44
CA LEU A 372 -7.33 -28.60 -8.81
C LEU A 372 -6.85 -27.20 -9.19
N ARG A 373 -7.29 -26.17 -8.46
CA ARG A 373 -6.89 -24.78 -8.68
C ARG A 373 -5.66 -24.40 -7.85
N ILE A 374 -4.78 -23.60 -8.45
CA ILE A 374 -3.67 -22.93 -7.75
C ILE A 374 -4.14 -21.81 -6.84
N GLY A 375 -3.28 -21.35 -5.94
CA GLY A 375 -3.56 -20.21 -5.05
C GLY A 375 -3.59 -18.87 -5.78
N GLU A 376 -4.22 -17.86 -5.17
CA GLU A 376 -4.38 -16.53 -5.80
C GLU A 376 -3.04 -15.87 -6.16
N ARG A 377 -2.05 -16.00 -5.27
CA ARG A 377 -0.69 -15.47 -5.50
C ARG A 377 -0.03 -16.14 -6.71
N GLU A 378 -0.12 -17.47 -6.77
CA GLU A 378 0.48 -18.28 -7.84
C GLU A 378 -0.16 -17.96 -9.19
N GLU A 379 -1.47 -17.78 -9.24
CA GLU A 379 -2.16 -17.38 -10.47
C GLU A 379 -1.79 -15.97 -10.93
N ARG A 380 -1.49 -15.05 -10.00
CA ARG A 380 -1.02 -13.69 -10.32
C ARG A 380 0.42 -13.72 -10.83
N GLU A 381 1.29 -14.50 -10.21
CA GLU A 381 2.70 -14.67 -10.56
C GLU A 381 2.88 -15.40 -11.91
N GLY A 382 2.12 -16.47 -12.13
CA GLY A 382 2.17 -17.30 -13.33
C GLY A 382 2.77 -18.67 -13.08
N LEU A 383 2.22 -19.67 -13.77
CA LEU A 383 2.57 -21.08 -13.59
C LEU A 383 3.96 -21.44 -14.11
N ASN A 384 4.53 -20.64 -15.02
CA ASN A 384 5.91 -20.82 -15.46
C ASN A 384 6.88 -20.75 -14.26
N VAL A 385 6.69 -19.76 -13.38
CA VAL A 385 7.52 -19.57 -12.19
C VAL A 385 7.13 -20.57 -11.10
N CYS A 386 5.84 -20.63 -10.76
CA CYS A 386 5.38 -21.32 -9.56
C CYS A 386 5.51 -22.84 -9.63
N GLU A 387 5.30 -23.43 -10.82
CA GLU A 387 5.33 -24.89 -10.98
C GLU A 387 6.55 -25.40 -11.75
N HIS A 388 7.12 -24.58 -12.64
CA HIS A 388 8.24 -24.98 -13.49
C HIS A 388 9.56 -24.29 -13.14
N GLY A 389 9.58 -23.41 -12.14
CA GLY A 389 10.77 -22.68 -11.72
C GLY A 389 11.37 -21.81 -12.82
N ALA A 390 10.61 -21.53 -13.88
CA ALA A 390 11.11 -20.79 -15.02
C ALA A 390 11.22 -19.33 -14.66
N SER A 391 12.45 -18.85 -14.58
CA SER A 391 12.71 -17.42 -14.58
C SER A 391 12.97 -16.95 -16.01
N THR A 392 12.46 -15.77 -16.30
CA THR A 392 12.96 -14.96 -17.42
C THR A 392 13.82 -13.87 -16.83
N GLU A 393 14.74 -13.29 -17.59
CA GLU A 393 15.57 -12.18 -17.11
C GLU A 393 14.72 -11.07 -16.46
N ILE A 394 13.54 -10.79 -17.02
CA ILE A 394 12.65 -9.76 -16.47
C ILE A 394 12.03 -10.17 -15.14
N LEU A 395 11.74 -11.45 -14.96
CA LEU A 395 11.24 -11.98 -13.69
C LEU A 395 12.34 -12.00 -12.63
N ASP A 396 13.58 -12.35 -13.00
CA ASP A 396 14.73 -12.30 -12.11
C ASP A 396 15.03 -10.88 -11.66
N LEU A 397 15.10 -9.93 -12.61
CA LEU A 397 15.26 -8.51 -12.33
C LEU A 397 14.16 -8.00 -11.38
N LEU A 398 12.89 -8.26 -11.69
CA LEU A 398 11.77 -7.85 -10.83
C LEU A 398 11.82 -8.53 -9.45
N GLY A 399 12.29 -9.78 -9.38
CA GLY A 399 12.50 -10.52 -8.14
C GLY A 399 13.58 -9.86 -7.27
N ASP A 400 14.72 -9.50 -7.86
CA ASP A 400 15.81 -8.83 -7.17
C ASP A 400 15.42 -7.43 -6.69
N MET A 401 14.78 -6.63 -7.55
CA MET A 401 14.23 -5.33 -7.17
C MET A 401 13.26 -5.44 -5.98
N ARG A 402 12.41 -6.48 -5.97
CA ARG A 402 11.45 -6.70 -4.89
C ARG A 402 12.14 -7.13 -3.60
N ARG A 403 13.12 -8.03 -3.67
CA ARG A 403 13.94 -8.46 -2.53
C ARG A 403 14.67 -7.28 -1.88
N GLN A 404 15.31 -6.44 -2.68
CA GLN A 404 16.03 -5.25 -2.20
C GLN A 404 15.07 -4.25 -1.53
N ARG A 405 13.91 -3.99 -2.16
CA ARG A 405 12.88 -3.12 -1.58
C ARG A 405 12.33 -3.64 -0.25
N GLU A 406 12.06 -4.94 -0.14
CA GLU A 406 11.49 -5.53 1.08
C GLU A 406 12.50 -5.62 2.22
N ARG A 407 13.77 -5.87 1.90
CA ARG A 407 14.86 -5.94 2.90
C ARG A 407 15.43 -4.57 3.27
N GLY A 408 15.23 -3.55 2.42
CA GLY A 408 15.89 -2.26 2.54
C GLY A 408 17.41 -2.32 2.30
N ASP A 409 17.90 -3.40 1.70
CA ASP A 409 19.31 -3.62 1.39
C ASP A 409 19.55 -3.38 -0.11
N PHE A 410 20.28 -2.31 -0.41
CA PHE A 410 20.61 -1.85 -1.76
C PHE A 410 22.12 -1.99 -2.06
N SER A 411 22.84 -2.76 -1.25
CA SER A 411 24.30 -2.90 -1.36
C SER A 411 24.77 -3.77 -2.51
N SER A 412 23.92 -4.68 -2.99
CA SER A 412 24.23 -5.64 -4.05
C SER A 412 23.66 -5.19 -5.39
N GLN A 413 24.44 -5.34 -6.46
CA GLN A 413 23.97 -5.10 -7.82
C GLN A 413 23.17 -6.30 -8.33
N VAL A 414 22.21 -6.02 -9.21
CA VAL A 414 21.42 -7.03 -9.90
C VAL A 414 22.20 -7.52 -11.13
N PRO A 415 22.30 -8.83 -11.39
CA PRO A 415 22.94 -9.35 -12.60
C PRO A 415 22.23 -8.85 -13.85
N PHE A 416 22.99 -8.57 -14.92
CA PHE A 416 22.43 -8.11 -16.19
C PHE A 416 23.23 -8.61 -17.40
N ASP A 417 22.54 -8.81 -18.52
CA ASP A 417 23.14 -9.07 -19.84
C ASP A 417 23.01 -7.81 -20.72
N PRO A 418 24.11 -7.16 -21.13
CA PRO A 418 24.06 -5.90 -21.90
C PRO A 418 23.40 -6.03 -23.27
N TYR A 419 23.20 -7.25 -23.79
CA TYR A 419 22.63 -7.48 -25.12
C TYR A 419 21.11 -7.65 -25.11
N THR A 420 20.46 -7.64 -23.94
CA THR A 420 19.01 -7.79 -23.82
C THR A 420 18.34 -6.51 -23.37
N GLU A 421 17.07 -6.30 -23.79
CA GLU A 421 16.27 -5.15 -23.35
C GLU A 421 16.13 -5.11 -21.82
N VAL A 422 16.04 -6.29 -21.19
CA VAL A 422 15.94 -6.40 -19.74
C VAL A 422 17.26 -6.03 -19.07
N GLY A 423 18.39 -6.47 -19.62
CA GLY A 423 19.68 -6.12 -19.06
C GLY A 423 20.00 -4.63 -19.19
N GLN A 424 19.48 -3.94 -20.19
CA GLN A 424 19.51 -2.46 -20.23
C GLN A 424 18.74 -1.85 -19.06
N ILE A 425 17.55 -2.38 -18.72
CA ILE A 425 16.78 -1.92 -17.55
C ILE A 425 17.54 -2.21 -16.26
N ALA A 426 18.14 -3.40 -16.13
CA ALA A 426 18.93 -3.79 -14.97
C ALA A 426 20.20 -2.91 -14.83
N HIS A 427 20.83 -2.51 -15.94
CA HIS A 427 21.94 -1.58 -15.95
C HIS A 427 21.56 -0.21 -15.39
N GLU A 428 20.45 0.38 -15.88
CA GLU A 428 19.93 1.65 -15.37
C GLU A 428 19.55 1.55 -13.88
N TYR A 429 18.93 0.43 -13.48
CA TYR A 429 18.60 0.19 -12.08
C TYR A 429 19.85 0.11 -11.19
N ASN A 430 20.91 -0.58 -11.64
CA ASN A 430 22.19 -0.60 -10.94
C ASN A 430 22.80 0.80 -10.80
N GLY A 431 22.63 1.67 -11.80
CA GLY A 431 23.00 3.09 -11.70
C GLY A 431 22.26 3.82 -10.57
N VAL A 432 20.96 3.52 -10.39
CA VAL A 432 20.17 4.04 -9.26
C VAL A 432 20.68 3.48 -7.93
N LEU A 433 20.98 2.18 -7.85
CA LEU A 433 21.52 1.56 -6.62
C LEU A 433 22.83 2.20 -6.16
N VAL A 434 23.73 2.51 -7.10
CA VAL A 434 24.98 3.24 -6.80
C VAL A 434 24.68 4.61 -6.19
N ARG A 435 23.74 5.38 -6.79
CA ARG A 435 23.33 6.68 -6.24
C ARG A 435 22.70 6.59 -4.86
N VAL A 436 21.89 5.56 -4.62
CA VAL A 436 21.29 5.32 -3.30
C VAL A 436 22.37 5.00 -2.28
N ALA A 437 23.34 4.14 -2.61
CA ALA A 437 24.45 3.80 -1.73
C ALA A 437 25.31 5.04 -1.40
N GLU A 438 25.66 5.86 -2.39
CA GLU A 438 26.39 7.13 -2.18
C GLU A 438 25.64 8.07 -1.22
N GLU A 439 24.32 8.19 -1.39
CA GLU A 439 23.51 9.10 -0.57
C GLU A 439 23.30 8.58 0.85
N MET A 440 23.25 7.25 1.05
CA MET A 440 23.26 6.63 2.38
C MET A 440 24.56 6.94 3.12
N THR A 441 25.72 6.76 2.48
CA THR A 441 27.03 7.08 3.06
C THR A 441 27.13 8.56 3.44
N ARG A 442 26.68 9.47 2.58
CA ARG A 442 26.66 10.92 2.89
C ARG A 442 25.79 11.25 4.11
N ARG A 443 24.66 10.56 4.27
CA ARG A 443 23.78 10.76 5.44
C ARG A 443 24.43 10.28 6.73
N GLU A 444 25.13 9.16 6.70
CA GLU A 444 25.92 8.67 7.84
C GLU A 444 27.02 9.67 8.21
N GLU A 445 27.80 10.15 7.24
CA GLU A 445 28.82 11.17 7.49
C GLU A 445 28.25 12.48 8.06
N MET A 446 27.08 12.92 7.59
CA MET A 446 26.39 14.09 8.14
C MET A 446 25.87 13.85 9.56
N ALA A 447 25.35 12.66 9.85
CA ALA A 447 24.87 12.30 11.18
C ALA A 447 26.01 12.31 12.20
N ASP A 448 27.18 11.79 11.84
CA ASP A 448 28.38 11.81 12.69
C ASP A 448 28.86 13.24 12.96
N LYS A 449 28.91 14.10 11.93
CA LYS A 449 29.25 15.53 12.11
C LYS A 449 28.27 16.24 13.03
N LEU A 450 26.97 15.99 12.86
CA LEU A 450 25.93 16.59 13.68
C LEU A 450 26.02 16.15 15.15
N ALA A 451 26.38 14.89 15.41
CA ALA A 451 26.58 14.37 16.75
C ALA A 451 27.72 15.12 17.49
N VAL A 452 28.84 15.37 16.79
CA VAL A 452 29.98 16.11 17.35
C VAL A 452 29.62 17.57 17.65
N GLU A 453 28.91 18.26 16.74
CA GLU A 453 28.48 19.66 16.98
C GLU A 453 27.50 19.77 18.15
N LYS A 454 26.59 18.81 18.28
CA LYS A 454 25.63 18.78 19.38
C LYS A 454 26.32 18.67 20.75
N GLU A 455 27.31 17.80 20.87
CA GLU A 455 28.06 17.62 22.13
C GLU A 455 28.83 18.91 22.51
N ALA A 456 29.41 19.60 21.54
CA ALA A 456 30.08 20.88 21.76
C ALA A 456 29.10 21.96 22.27
N SER A 457 27.89 22.03 21.71
CA SER A 457 26.85 22.98 22.12
C SER A 457 26.36 22.73 23.56
N GLU A 458 26.12 21.48 23.92
CA GLU A 458 25.68 21.10 25.28
C GLU A 458 26.72 21.42 26.36
N LYS A 459 28.01 21.42 26.01
CA LYS A 459 29.07 21.86 26.92
C LYS A 459 29.00 23.35 27.21
N VAL A 460 28.83 24.19 26.19
CA VAL A 460 28.75 25.66 26.34
C VAL A 460 27.56 26.07 27.22
N THR A 461 26.40 25.42 27.06
CA THR A 461 25.22 25.70 27.88
C THR A 461 25.43 25.38 29.37
N ARG A 462 26.14 24.29 29.69
CA ARG A 462 26.44 23.91 31.08
C ARG A 462 27.33 24.95 31.77
N ASP A 463 28.34 25.46 31.07
CA ASP A 463 29.27 26.44 31.63
C ASP A 463 28.56 27.77 31.95
N LEU A 464 27.65 28.23 31.07
CA LEU A 464 26.84 29.42 31.31
C LEU A 464 25.94 29.31 32.56
N MET A 465 25.27 28.16 32.75
CA MET A 465 24.40 27.94 33.91
C MET A 465 25.17 27.92 35.23
N SER A 466 26.42 27.44 35.22
CA SER A 466 27.30 27.46 36.39
C SER A 466 27.64 28.89 36.85
N SER A 467 27.84 29.80 35.89
CA SER A 467 28.19 31.21 36.14
C SER A 467 27.00 31.98 36.72
N ILE A 468 25.79 31.74 36.20
CA ILE A 468 24.55 32.35 36.73
C ILE A 468 24.27 31.87 38.16
N SER A 469 24.48 30.58 38.43
CA SER A 469 24.33 30.01 39.77
C SER A 469 25.33 30.60 40.77
N TYR A 470 26.53 30.95 40.33
CA TYR A 470 27.51 31.65 41.15
C TYR A 470 27.08 33.08 41.49
N ALA A 471 26.61 33.86 40.52
CA ALA A 471 26.08 35.21 40.75
C ALA A 471 24.92 35.22 41.75
N LYS A 472 24.00 34.25 41.67
CA LYS A 472 22.90 34.08 42.64
C LYS A 472 23.39 33.91 44.07
N ARG A 473 24.42 33.08 44.29
CA ARG A 473 24.98 32.86 45.63
C ARG A 473 25.54 34.14 46.24
N ILE A 474 26.19 34.99 45.44
CA ILE A 474 26.71 36.28 45.92
C ILE A 474 25.55 37.22 46.29
N GLN A 475 24.56 37.35 45.41
CA GLN A 475 23.43 38.26 45.63
C GLN A 475 22.62 37.89 46.89
N SER A 476 22.34 36.60 47.09
CA SER A 476 21.64 36.13 48.29
C SER A 476 22.44 36.29 49.59
N ALA A 477 23.77 36.43 49.52
CA ALA A 477 24.60 36.68 50.69
C ALA A 477 24.60 38.16 51.11
N VAL A 478 24.39 39.08 50.16
CA VAL A 478 24.42 40.53 50.41
C VAL A 478 23.05 41.08 50.80
N PHE A 479 21.97 40.53 50.24
CA PHE A 479 20.60 40.93 50.61
C PHE A 479 20.13 40.15 51.84
N PRO A 480 19.88 40.81 52.98
CA PRO A 480 19.40 40.13 54.18
C PRO A 480 17.97 39.61 53.98
N ASP A 481 17.59 38.59 54.75
CA ASP A 481 16.19 38.12 54.77
C ASP A 481 15.30 39.13 55.51
N LEU A 482 14.69 40.01 54.73
CA LEU A 482 13.86 41.10 55.20
C LEU A 482 12.53 40.63 55.82
N SER A 483 12.15 39.36 55.65
CA SER A 483 10.90 38.81 56.19
C SER A 483 10.91 38.64 57.71
N SER A 484 12.09 38.69 58.33
CA SER A 484 12.31 38.48 59.77
C SER A 484 12.55 39.76 60.57
N LEU A 485 12.55 40.94 59.93
CA LEU A 485 12.79 42.21 60.62
C LEU A 485 11.55 42.65 61.42
N ASP A 486 11.73 42.86 62.73
CA ASP A 486 10.78 43.59 63.56
C ASP A 486 10.94 45.10 63.29
N LEU A 487 9.92 45.70 62.68
CA LEU A 487 9.95 47.09 62.20
C LEU A 487 9.25 48.07 63.15
N ASP A 488 8.66 47.62 64.27
CA ASP A 488 7.94 48.47 65.25
C ASP A 488 6.89 49.40 64.60
N ILE A 489 6.15 48.79 63.68
CA ILE A 489 5.00 49.36 62.95
C ILE A 489 3.86 48.35 63.04
N ALA A 490 2.61 48.78 62.78
CA ALA A 490 1.43 47.92 62.94
C ALA A 490 1.43 46.68 62.04
N GLY A 491 2.18 46.71 60.93
CA GLY A 491 2.41 45.56 60.06
C GLY A 491 3.15 45.94 58.79
N HIS A 492 3.65 44.94 58.07
CA HIS A 492 4.26 45.13 56.76
C HIS A 492 4.09 43.87 55.90
N PHE A 493 4.29 44.00 54.60
CA PHE A 493 4.52 42.85 53.72
C PHE A 493 5.58 43.20 52.67
N LEU A 494 6.22 42.16 52.15
CA LEU A 494 7.22 42.26 51.11
C LEU A 494 6.88 41.31 49.96
N ILE A 495 6.90 41.81 48.73
CA ILE A 495 6.84 41.02 47.49
C ILE A 495 8.18 41.25 46.80
N PHE A 496 8.93 40.18 46.62
CA PHE A 496 10.19 40.19 45.89
C PHE A 496 10.31 38.93 45.06
N GLU A 497 10.02 39.04 43.76
CA GLU A 497 10.03 37.91 42.84
C GLU A 497 10.87 38.22 41.59
N PRO A 498 12.11 37.70 41.49
CA PRO A 498 12.97 37.95 40.34
C PRO A 498 12.44 37.29 39.06
N ARG A 499 12.74 37.89 37.91
CA ARG A 499 12.45 37.37 36.57
C ARG A 499 13.31 36.16 36.21
N GLU A 500 14.59 36.18 36.61
CA GLU A 500 15.58 35.14 36.34
C GLU A 500 16.19 34.63 37.64
N ALA A 501 17.38 34.01 37.58
CA ALA A 501 18.05 33.47 38.76
C ALA A 501 18.52 34.55 39.75
N VAL A 502 18.70 35.79 39.29
CA VAL A 502 19.13 36.99 40.04
C VAL A 502 18.28 38.19 39.64
N SER A 503 18.12 39.13 40.57
CA SER A 503 17.27 40.33 40.43
C SER A 503 18.10 41.60 40.20
N GLY A 504 17.69 42.47 39.29
CA GLY A 504 18.09 43.87 39.25
C GLY A 504 17.39 44.69 40.34
N ASP A 505 16.14 44.36 40.66
CA ASP A 505 15.42 45.07 41.71
C ASP A 505 15.88 44.62 43.10
N PHE A 506 15.78 45.52 44.09
CA PHE A 506 15.94 45.13 45.49
C PHE A 506 15.14 46.03 46.43
N ILE A 507 14.89 45.51 47.63
CA ILE A 507 14.25 46.23 48.72
C ILE A 507 15.32 46.46 49.78
N TRP A 508 15.36 47.66 50.34
CA TRP A 508 16.32 48.05 51.35
C TRP A 508 15.61 48.69 52.53
N ILE A 509 15.94 48.25 53.74
CA ILE A 509 15.32 48.72 54.98
C ILE A 509 16.41 48.93 56.02
N HIS A 510 16.40 50.08 56.67
CA HIS A 510 17.27 50.39 57.79
C HIS A 510 16.47 50.97 58.96
N ARG A 511 16.68 50.42 60.15
CA ARG A 511 16.04 50.86 61.39
C ARG A 511 17.12 51.36 62.35
N ASN A 512 16.88 52.54 62.93
CA ASN A 512 17.59 53.04 64.09
C ASN A 512 16.62 53.19 65.28
N SER A 513 17.11 53.51 66.48
CA SER A 513 16.33 53.52 67.74
C SER A 513 15.06 54.38 67.73
N THR A 514 14.95 55.35 66.81
CA THR A 514 13.84 56.30 66.74
C THR A 514 13.18 56.44 65.36
N ARG A 515 13.73 55.77 64.31
CA ARG A 515 13.36 56.02 62.90
C ARG A 515 13.47 54.77 62.03
N LEU A 516 12.61 54.69 61.01
CA LEU A 516 12.62 53.64 59.98
C LEU A 516 12.81 54.28 58.60
N THR A 517 13.84 53.87 57.86
CA THR A 517 14.04 54.27 56.46
C THR A 517 13.91 53.06 55.56
N ALA A 518 13.10 53.16 54.51
CA ALA A 518 12.88 52.06 53.57
C ALA A 518 12.92 52.57 52.12
N ALA A 519 13.52 51.78 51.24
CA ALA A 519 13.61 52.05 49.82
C ALA A 519 13.24 50.82 49.00
N VAL A 520 12.54 51.04 47.89
CA VAL A 520 12.39 50.06 46.81
C VAL A 520 13.12 50.62 45.60
N VAL A 521 14.04 49.83 45.07
CA VAL A 521 14.99 50.24 44.04
C VAL A 521 14.83 49.36 42.83
N ASP A 522 14.59 50.00 41.70
CA ASP A 522 14.50 49.43 40.36
C ASP A 522 15.82 49.73 39.64
N CYS A 523 16.56 48.70 39.23
CA CYS A 523 17.87 48.88 38.60
C CYS A 523 17.81 48.62 37.10
N THR A 524 18.67 49.32 36.35
CA THR A 524 18.79 49.07 34.91
C THR A 524 19.37 47.68 34.63
N GLY A 525 18.71 46.93 33.73
CA GLY A 525 19.17 45.64 33.21
C GLY A 525 18.59 44.43 33.95
N HIS A 526 18.61 43.26 33.30
CA HIS A 526 18.13 41.99 33.87
C HIS A 526 19.26 40.94 33.92
N GLY A 527 19.11 39.92 34.76
CA GLY A 527 20.11 38.87 34.91
C GLY A 527 21.39 39.37 35.60
N VAL A 528 22.56 38.85 35.20
CA VAL A 528 23.83 39.12 35.90
C VAL A 528 24.21 40.63 35.94
N PRO A 529 24.07 41.42 34.85
CA PRO A 529 24.36 42.86 34.90
C PRO A 529 23.46 43.63 35.88
N GLY A 530 22.15 43.37 35.88
CA GLY A 530 21.20 43.97 36.83
C GLY A 530 21.55 43.60 38.28
N ALA A 531 21.97 42.35 38.51
CA ALA A 531 22.40 41.89 39.83
C ALA A 531 23.63 42.64 40.38
N PHE A 532 24.56 43.08 39.52
CA PHE A 532 25.68 43.92 39.95
C PHE A 532 25.19 45.32 40.37
N MET A 533 24.24 45.89 39.64
CA MET A 533 23.68 47.20 39.97
C MET A 533 22.94 47.18 41.31
N SER A 534 22.21 46.12 41.60
CA SER A 534 21.48 45.95 42.85
C SER A 534 22.43 45.80 44.05
N LEU A 535 23.55 45.09 43.89
CA LEU A 535 24.62 45.02 44.90
C LEU A 535 25.29 46.37 45.16
N ILE A 536 25.61 47.12 44.10
CA ILE A 536 26.22 48.46 44.21
C ILE A 536 25.27 49.42 44.94
N GLY A 537 23.99 49.47 44.53
CA GLY A 537 22.98 50.31 45.14
C GLY A 537 22.76 50.00 46.62
N HIS A 538 22.61 48.72 46.97
CA HIS A 538 22.44 48.27 48.34
C HIS A 538 23.63 48.63 49.23
N THR A 539 24.86 48.45 48.73
CA THR A 539 26.09 48.78 49.46
C THR A 539 26.20 50.28 49.72
N PHE A 540 25.91 51.13 48.72
CA PHE A 540 25.96 52.57 48.91
C PHE A 540 24.86 53.09 49.83
N LEU A 541 23.65 52.56 49.78
CA LEU A 541 22.60 52.91 50.73
C LEU A 541 23.02 52.62 52.17
N ASN A 542 23.62 51.45 52.42
CA ASN A 542 24.19 51.12 53.74
C ASN A 542 25.29 52.09 54.16
N GLU A 543 26.23 52.40 53.27
CA GLU A 543 27.35 53.31 53.57
C GLU A 543 26.86 54.74 53.88
N ILE A 544 25.92 55.26 53.09
CA ILE A 544 25.36 56.61 53.26
C ILE A 544 24.70 56.75 54.63
N ILE A 545 23.94 55.75 55.04
CA ILE A 545 23.15 55.77 56.28
C ILE A 545 23.99 55.50 57.52
N LEU A 546 24.95 54.56 57.45
CA LEU A 546 25.88 54.30 58.56
C LEU A 546 26.86 55.46 58.79
N GLY A 547 27.16 56.26 57.76
CA GLY A 547 28.05 57.42 57.86
C GLY A 547 27.47 58.62 58.63
N GLN A 548 26.20 58.58 59.08
CA GLN A 548 25.50 59.56 59.93
C GLN A 548 25.55 61.06 59.50
N LYS A 549 25.82 61.38 58.22
CA LYS A 549 25.93 62.76 57.74
C LYS A 549 24.71 63.33 57.01
N ARG A 550 23.78 62.47 56.59
CA ARG A 550 22.60 62.84 55.79
C ARG A 550 21.43 61.99 56.24
N GLU A 551 20.33 62.61 56.63
CA GLU A 551 19.19 61.91 57.23
C GLU A 551 17.91 62.04 56.40
N MET A 552 17.83 63.02 55.49
CA MET A 552 16.62 63.24 54.68
C MET A 552 16.65 62.42 53.38
N PRO A 553 15.49 61.89 52.91
CA PRO A 553 15.42 61.05 51.71
C PRO A 553 16.04 61.65 50.44
N ASP A 554 15.86 62.95 50.19
CA ASP A 554 16.44 63.68 49.05
C ASP A 554 17.96 63.77 49.13
N GLU A 555 18.51 64.05 50.32
CA GLU A 555 19.96 64.08 50.55
C GLU A 555 20.62 62.71 50.32
N ILE A 556 19.92 61.63 50.70
CA ILE A 556 20.33 60.25 50.47
C ILE A 556 20.36 59.96 48.97
N LEU A 557 19.32 60.34 48.23
CA LEU A 557 19.28 60.15 46.77
C LEU A 557 20.38 60.95 46.06
N GLU A 558 20.69 62.16 46.51
CA GLU A 558 21.75 62.96 45.88
C GLU A 558 23.15 62.36 46.11
N GLU A 559 23.40 61.81 47.31
CA GLU A 559 24.66 61.13 47.60
C GLU A 559 24.76 59.79 46.86
N LEU A 560 23.66 59.03 46.79
CA LEU A 560 23.58 57.79 46.03
C LEU A 560 23.85 58.05 44.55
N HIS A 561 23.25 59.11 43.98
CA HIS A 561 23.49 59.55 42.60
C HIS A 561 24.97 59.82 42.35
N ARG A 562 25.64 60.58 43.23
CA ARG A 562 27.07 60.90 43.09
C ARG A 562 27.95 59.65 43.17
N LYS A 563 27.69 58.77 44.15
CA LYS A 563 28.45 57.52 44.34
C LYS A 563 28.31 56.59 43.14
N VAL A 564 27.10 56.36 42.65
CA VAL A 564 26.85 55.50 41.46
C VAL A 564 27.56 56.05 40.23
N ARG A 565 27.45 57.36 39.95
CA ARG A 565 28.12 57.99 38.79
C ARG A 565 29.64 57.88 38.87
N SER A 566 30.21 58.14 40.06
CA SER A 566 31.66 58.06 40.27
C SER A 566 32.18 56.64 40.10
N THR A 567 31.50 55.64 40.68
CA THR A 567 31.90 54.23 40.60
C THR A 567 31.79 53.66 39.20
N LEU A 568 30.72 54.03 38.46
CA LEU A 568 30.54 53.63 37.06
C LEU A 568 31.28 54.55 36.07
N LYS A 569 32.06 55.52 36.57
CA LYS A 569 32.83 56.49 35.78
C LYS A 569 31.99 57.26 34.74
N GLN A 570 30.71 57.49 35.04
CA GLN A 570 29.75 58.12 34.12
C GLN A 570 30.01 59.60 33.86
N ASP A 571 30.91 60.21 34.64
CA ASP A 571 31.36 61.60 34.46
C ASP A 571 32.60 61.71 33.55
N GLN A 572 33.17 60.60 33.07
CA GLN A 572 34.37 60.60 32.21
C GLN A 572 34.01 60.64 30.72
N PRO A 573 34.79 61.35 29.87
CA PRO A 573 34.60 61.33 28.42
C PRO A 573 34.80 59.92 27.86
N GLY A 574 33.80 59.37 27.15
CA GLY A 574 33.87 58.04 26.54
C GLY A 574 33.31 56.89 27.40
N ALA A 575 32.60 57.18 28.49
CA ALA A 575 31.94 56.14 29.28
C ALA A 575 30.74 55.50 28.55
N ASP A 576 30.77 54.18 28.39
CA ASP A 576 29.67 53.39 27.77
C ASP A 576 28.56 53.03 28.76
N ALA A 577 28.87 52.94 30.07
CA ALA A 577 27.93 52.54 31.10
C ALA A 577 26.86 53.63 31.32
N GLN A 578 25.60 53.33 31.02
CA GLN A 578 24.45 54.21 31.27
C GLN A 578 23.53 53.67 32.38
N ASP A 579 23.96 52.59 33.03
CA ASP A 579 23.18 51.92 34.07
C ASP A 579 22.94 52.83 35.26
N GLY A 580 21.72 52.74 35.80
CA GLY A 580 21.28 53.54 36.91
C GLY A 580 20.24 52.81 37.72
N MET A 581 19.56 53.56 38.57
CA MET A 581 18.44 53.04 39.34
C MET A 581 17.37 54.10 39.56
N ASP A 582 16.12 53.66 39.57
CA ASP A 582 14.97 54.43 39.98
C ASP A 582 14.61 54.00 41.42
N VAL A 583 14.34 54.97 42.27
CA VAL A 583 14.24 54.73 43.72
C VAL A 583 12.99 55.37 44.27
N CYS A 584 12.22 54.63 45.06
CA CYS A 584 11.23 55.19 45.96
C CYS A 584 11.79 55.04 47.38
N ILE A 585 12.01 56.13 48.11
CA ILE A 585 12.55 56.08 49.49
C ILE A 585 11.68 56.88 50.45
N VAL A 586 11.40 56.30 51.61
CA VAL A 586 10.67 56.94 52.71
C VAL A 586 11.45 56.87 54.00
N ARG A 587 11.33 57.92 54.81
CA ARG A 587 11.73 57.93 56.21
C ARG A 587 10.51 58.17 57.08
N ILE A 588 10.30 57.30 58.06
CA ILE A 588 9.19 57.32 58.99
C ILE A 588 9.73 57.70 60.36
N ASP A 589 9.26 58.86 60.85
CA ASP A 589 9.49 59.39 62.18
C ASP A 589 8.25 59.14 63.06
N SER A 590 8.30 59.53 64.33
CA SER A 590 7.15 59.42 65.26
C SER A 590 5.95 60.29 64.85
N SER A 591 6.19 61.41 64.15
CA SER A 591 5.17 62.41 63.80
C SER A 591 5.01 62.67 62.29
N SER A 592 5.94 62.22 61.45
CA SER A 592 5.96 62.50 60.00
C SER A 592 6.49 61.35 59.16
N VAL A 593 6.13 61.35 57.88
CA VAL A 593 6.73 60.53 56.84
C VAL A 593 7.35 61.49 55.81
N ALA A 594 8.66 61.38 55.60
CA ALA A 594 9.38 62.09 54.56
C ALA A 594 9.57 61.18 53.35
N PHE A 595 9.33 61.68 52.14
CA PHE A 595 9.45 60.95 50.88
C PHE A 595 10.36 61.69 49.91
N ALA A 596 11.20 60.95 49.19
CA ALA A 596 11.81 61.39 47.95
C ALA A 596 11.79 60.25 46.94
N GLY A 597 11.67 60.58 45.65
CA GLY A 597 11.61 59.58 44.59
C GLY A 597 12.50 59.96 43.42
N ALA A 598 13.36 59.03 42.98
CA ALA A 598 14.01 59.07 41.68
C ALA A 598 13.11 58.32 40.68
N LYS A 599 12.28 59.06 39.94
CA LYS A 599 11.20 58.62 39.03
C LYS A 599 10.08 57.76 39.63
N ARG A 600 10.35 56.95 40.66
CA ARG A 600 9.32 56.12 41.31
C ARG A 600 8.44 56.96 42.24
N PRO A 601 7.11 56.80 42.17
CA PRO A 601 6.20 57.47 43.07
C PRO A 601 6.00 56.69 44.39
N LEU A 602 5.61 57.39 45.44
CA LEU A 602 5.05 56.78 46.64
C LEU A 602 3.53 56.76 46.56
N MET A 603 2.94 55.58 46.75
CA MET A 603 1.49 55.44 46.92
C MET A 603 1.16 55.33 48.41
N TRP A 604 0.13 56.04 48.86
CA TRP A 604 -0.26 55.98 50.27
C TRP A 604 -1.76 56.16 50.48
N ILE A 605 -2.30 55.58 51.56
CA ILE A 605 -3.73 55.68 51.91
C ILE A 605 -3.86 56.36 53.28
N PRO A 606 -4.49 57.55 53.35
CA PRO A 606 -4.78 58.23 54.60
C PRO A 606 -5.75 57.43 55.47
N ALA A 607 -5.56 57.48 56.79
CA ALA A 607 -6.47 56.85 57.74
C ALA A 607 -7.68 57.74 58.05
N THR A 608 -7.50 59.06 58.05
CA THR A 608 -8.52 60.03 58.44
C THR A 608 -8.72 61.14 57.38
N GLY A 609 -9.81 61.90 57.49
CA GLY A 609 -10.13 63.02 56.59
C GLY A 609 -10.88 62.65 55.30
N PRO A 610 -11.19 63.62 54.43
CA PRO A 610 -12.06 63.45 53.26
C PRO A 610 -11.47 62.55 52.16
N LYS A 611 -10.20 62.17 52.28
CA LYS A 611 -9.48 61.26 51.37
C LYS A 611 -9.21 59.88 51.99
N ALA A 612 -9.75 59.60 53.18
CA ALA A 612 -9.58 58.31 53.84
C ALA A 612 -10.04 57.15 52.93
N GLY A 613 -9.21 56.10 52.85
CA GLY A 613 -9.47 54.93 52.00
C GLY A 613 -9.25 55.13 50.49
N LYS A 614 -8.88 56.34 50.03
CA LYS A 614 -8.48 56.59 48.63
C LYS A 614 -6.97 56.69 48.50
N CYS A 615 -6.37 55.96 47.57
CA CYS A 615 -4.93 55.96 47.35
C CYS A 615 -4.50 57.30 46.79
N GLN A 616 -3.57 57.97 47.47
CA GLN A 616 -2.88 59.17 47.02
C GLN A 616 -1.53 58.78 46.42
N VAL A 617 -0.97 59.65 45.57
CA VAL A 617 0.30 59.42 44.89
C VAL A 617 1.17 60.66 45.03
N LEU A 618 2.34 60.52 45.65
CA LEU A 618 3.40 61.53 45.60
C LEU A 618 4.34 61.16 44.46
N ARG A 619 4.59 62.11 43.55
CA ARG A 619 5.41 61.85 42.37
C ARG A 619 6.88 62.03 42.73
N GLY A 620 7.72 61.09 42.30
CA GLY A 620 9.16 61.29 42.32
C GLY A 620 9.60 62.32 41.27
N ASP A 621 10.79 62.86 41.46
CA ASP A 621 11.44 63.74 40.50
C ASP A 621 11.73 63.00 39.20
N ARG A 622 11.68 63.70 38.08
CA ARG A 622 12.04 63.16 36.75
C ARG A 622 13.56 63.07 36.59
N LYS A 623 14.25 62.49 37.58
CA LYS A 623 15.69 62.27 37.67
C LYS A 623 15.91 60.83 38.18
N SER A 624 16.72 60.04 37.48
CA SER A 624 17.21 58.74 37.97
C SER A 624 18.51 58.90 38.74
N ILE A 625 18.86 57.90 39.54
CA ILE A 625 20.20 57.73 40.09
C ILE A 625 21.11 57.19 38.98
N GLY A 626 22.29 57.79 38.78
CA GLY A 626 23.16 57.42 37.65
C GLY A 626 22.58 57.81 36.27
N GLY A 627 23.12 57.22 35.21
CA GLY A 627 22.66 57.37 33.82
C GLY A 627 22.92 58.74 33.19
N ARG A 628 22.59 58.90 31.90
CA ARG A 628 22.75 60.18 31.19
C ARG A 628 21.71 61.21 31.66
N GLN A 629 22.18 62.35 32.15
CA GLN A 629 21.33 63.47 32.54
C GLN A 629 21.28 64.49 31.39
N ARG A 630 20.08 65.00 31.06
CA ARG A 630 19.89 65.99 29.99
C ARG A 630 20.13 67.44 30.45
N GLU A 631 20.09 67.69 31.75
CA GLU A 631 20.20 69.02 32.37
C GLU A 631 21.16 68.92 33.56
N GLU A 632 22.07 69.89 33.71
CA GLU A 632 23.16 69.85 34.70
C GLU A 632 22.73 70.10 36.16
N GLN A 633 21.52 70.60 36.42
CA GLN A 633 21.08 71.02 37.76
C GLN A 633 19.65 70.58 38.12
N ARG A 634 19.39 69.27 38.15
CA ARG A 634 18.19 68.74 38.84
C ARG A 634 18.59 68.22 40.21
N THR A 635 17.96 68.71 41.28
CA THR A 635 18.10 68.16 42.65
C THR A 635 16.88 67.30 42.98
N PHE A 636 17.03 66.35 43.89
CA PHE A 636 15.87 65.64 44.45
C PHE A 636 15.11 66.56 45.42
N SER A 637 13.79 66.42 45.44
CA SER A 637 12.89 67.12 46.35
C SER A 637 12.39 66.18 47.43
N CYS A 638 12.17 66.71 48.63
CA CYS A 638 11.58 65.96 49.73
C CYS A 638 10.19 66.51 50.09
N GLU A 639 9.20 65.64 50.05
CA GLU A 639 7.86 65.93 50.54
C GLU A 639 7.66 65.31 51.93
N VAL A 640 7.14 66.11 52.87
CA VAL A 640 6.87 65.67 54.24
C VAL A 640 5.37 65.67 54.49
N ILE A 641 4.83 64.51 54.85
CA ILE A 641 3.42 64.32 55.22
C ILE A 641 3.31 63.94 56.70
N LYS A 642 2.21 64.34 57.35
CA LYS A 642 1.97 64.04 58.76
C LYS A 642 1.65 62.55 58.95
N ARG A 643 2.24 61.91 59.96
CA ARG A 643 1.96 60.51 60.28
C ARG A 643 0.61 60.39 60.98
N GLU A 644 -0.23 59.49 60.49
CA GLU A 644 -1.53 59.14 61.09
C GLU A 644 -1.54 57.65 61.46
N LYS A 645 -2.18 57.32 62.60
CA LYS A 645 -2.34 55.93 63.03
C LYS A 645 -3.28 55.19 62.06
N GLY A 646 -2.82 54.10 61.45
CA GLY A 646 -3.55 53.32 60.43
C GLY A 646 -3.26 53.74 58.99
N MET A 647 -2.33 54.68 58.77
CA MET A 647 -1.85 55.09 57.44
C MET A 647 -1.08 53.95 56.78
N LYS A 648 -1.26 53.78 55.46
CA LYS A 648 -0.56 52.72 54.70
C LYS A 648 0.31 53.33 53.61
N LEU A 649 1.55 52.89 53.50
CA LEU A 649 2.52 53.29 52.48
C LEU A 649 2.82 52.09 51.58
N TYR A 650 2.92 52.33 50.29
CA TYR A 650 3.25 51.32 49.28
C TYR A 650 4.34 51.85 48.36
N LEU A 651 5.49 51.18 48.40
CA LEU A 651 6.64 51.44 47.55
C LEU A 651 6.74 50.29 46.55
N SER A 652 7.04 50.58 45.29
CA SER A 652 7.17 49.53 44.27
C SER A 652 8.19 49.91 43.19
N SER A 653 8.81 48.89 42.58
CA SER A 653 9.43 49.04 41.26
C SER A 653 8.35 49.18 40.17
N ASP A 654 8.72 49.52 38.93
CA ASP A 654 7.78 49.40 37.80
C ASP A 654 7.48 47.96 37.42
N GLY A 655 8.33 47.02 37.80
CA GLY A 655 8.21 45.68 37.28
C GLY A 655 6.87 45.00 37.60
N LEU A 656 6.09 45.46 38.59
CA LEU A 656 4.67 45.04 38.74
C LEU A 656 3.76 45.66 37.66
N VAL A 657 3.84 46.97 37.44
CA VAL A 657 2.94 47.71 36.54
C VAL A 657 3.27 47.53 35.07
N GLU A 658 4.50 47.11 34.76
CA GLU A 658 4.98 46.80 33.42
C GLU A 658 4.70 45.38 32.95
N GLN A 659 4.24 44.48 33.83
CA GLN A 659 3.86 43.13 33.39
C GLN A 659 2.73 43.19 32.37
N THR A 660 2.78 42.31 31.37
CA THR A 660 1.80 42.27 30.29
C THR A 660 0.94 41.01 30.34
N ASN A 661 -0.30 41.12 29.87
CA ASN A 661 -1.17 39.96 29.59
C ASN A 661 -0.91 39.38 28.18
N GLU A 662 -1.66 38.33 27.80
CA GLU A 662 -1.56 37.66 26.48
C GLU A 662 -1.79 38.62 25.30
N ASN A 663 -2.51 39.72 25.52
CA ASN A 663 -2.79 40.77 24.54
C ASN A 663 -1.73 41.88 24.50
N ARG A 664 -0.62 41.74 25.25
CA ARG A 664 0.46 42.73 25.41
C ARG A 664 0.03 44.04 26.08
N GLU A 665 -1.07 44.03 26.83
CA GLU A 665 -1.51 45.20 27.61
C GLU A 665 -0.77 45.25 28.95
N PRO A 666 -0.23 46.40 29.38
CA PRO A 666 0.44 46.52 30.68
C PRO A 666 -0.57 46.45 31.84
N TYR A 667 -0.13 45.93 32.99
CA TYR A 667 -0.92 45.90 34.22
C TYR A 667 -1.35 47.32 34.61
N ASP A 668 -0.46 48.29 34.42
CA ASP A 668 -0.61 49.75 34.60
C ASP A 668 -0.83 50.21 36.05
N THR A 669 -0.35 51.40 36.34
CA THR A 669 -0.42 52.08 37.64
C THR A 669 -1.88 52.25 38.09
N SER A 670 -2.79 52.50 37.15
CA SER A 670 -4.21 52.71 37.43
C SER A 670 -4.88 51.47 38.04
N ARG A 671 -4.49 50.28 37.57
CA ARG A 671 -5.04 49.01 38.07
C ARG A 671 -4.50 48.70 39.46
N PHE A 672 -3.20 48.90 39.67
CA PHE A 672 -2.58 48.71 40.97
C PHE A 672 -3.20 49.62 42.02
N ARG A 673 -3.40 50.91 41.70
CA ARG A 673 -4.08 51.86 42.59
C ARG A 673 -5.49 51.43 42.99
N ARG A 674 -6.32 50.99 42.02
CA ARG A 674 -7.67 50.50 42.29
C ARG A 674 -7.67 49.24 43.17
N LEU A 675 -6.67 48.38 42.99
CA LEU A 675 -6.50 47.19 43.83
C LEU A 675 -6.18 47.59 45.27
N LEU A 676 -5.22 48.50 45.48
CA LEU A 676 -4.87 49.00 46.81
C LEU A 676 -6.07 49.63 47.53
N GLU A 677 -6.87 50.45 46.82
CA GLU A 677 -8.11 51.03 47.37
C GLU A 677 -9.14 49.97 47.76
N LYS A 678 -9.20 48.84 47.06
CA LYS A 678 -10.11 47.73 47.38
C LYS A 678 -9.64 46.93 48.61
N ILE A 679 -8.33 46.68 48.72
CA ILE A 679 -7.78 45.77 49.73
C ILE A 679 -7.27 46.48 51.00
N HIS A 680 -7.29 47.82 51.06
CA HIS A 680 -6.67 48.59 52.14
C HIS A 680 -7.17 48.26 53.56
N ARG A 681 -8.31 47.58 53.72
CA ARG A 681 -8.85 47.18 55.04
C ARG A 681 -8.40 45.79 55.49
N GLU A 682 -7.81 45.03 54.59
CA GLU A 682 -7.31 43.68 54.87
C GLU A 682 -5.99 43.72 55.63
N ASP A 683 -5.68 42.62 56.31
CA ASP A 683 -4.41 42.39 56.98
C ASP A 683 -3.23 42.40 55.97
N PRO A 684 -1.99 42.75 56.39
CA PRO A 684 -0.84 42.85 55.49
C PRO A 684 -0.61 41.61 54.61
N GLU A 685 -0.71 40.41 55.17
CA GLU A 685 -0.55 39.15 54.44
C GLU A 685 -1.64 38.94 53.38
N LYS A 686 -2.91 39.26 53.70
CA LYS A 686 -4.01 39.18 52.73
C LYS A 686 -3.85 40.21 51.61
N GLN A 687 -3.29 41.39 51.90
CA GLN A 687 -2.96 42.36 50.87
C GLN A 687 -1.86 41.83 49.95
N ARG A 688 -0.80 41.21 50.51
CA ARG A 688 0.26 40.55 49.74
C ARG A 688 -0.31 39.50 48.79
N GLU A 689 -1.14 38.59 49.32
CA GLU A 689 -1.78 37.54 48.55
C GLU A 689 -2.70 38.09 47.45
N ALA A 690 -3.47 39.14 47.74
CA ALA A 690 -4.35 39.77 46.77
C ALA A 690 -3.59 40.43 45.62
N ILE A 691 -2.44 41.06 45.90
CA ILE A 691 -1.55 41.64 44.88
C ILE A 691 -0.97 40.54 44.00
N LEU A 692 -0.39 39.49 44.60
CA LEU A 692 0.18 38.36 43.86
C LEU A 692 -0.88 37.62 43.04
N LYS A 693 -2.08 37.42 43.59
CA LYS A 693 -3.20 36.80 42.86
C LYS A 693 -3.64 37.67 41.70
N SER A 694 -3.84 38.97 41.91
CA SER A 694 -4.23 39.88 40.83
C SER A 694 -3.20 39.93 39.71
N LEU A 695 -1.92 39.80 40.03
CA LEU A 695 -0.84 39.75 39.05
C LEU A 695 -0.88 38.45 38.24
N ARG A 696 -0.99 37.29 38.92
CA ARG A 696 -1.09 35.98 38.25
C ARG A 696 -2.32 35.87 37.35
N ASP A 697 -3.48 36.31 37.85
CA ASP A 697 -4.75 36.29 37.09
C ASP A 697 -4.67 37.20 35.85
N PHE A 698 -3.89 38.29 35.91
CA PHE A 698 -3.69 39.19 34.77
C PHE A 698 -2.69 38.65 33.74
N GLN A 699 -1.59 38.05 34.19
CA GLN A 699 -0.53 37.54 33.31
C GLN A 699 -0.93 36.27 32.55
N GLY A 700 -1.77 35.42 33.13
CA GLY A 700 -2.17 34.16 32.50
C GLY A 700 -0.96 33.25 32.25
N SER A 701 -0.76 32.84 30.99
CA SER A 701 0.38 32.00 30.56
C SER A 701 1.64 32.79 30.16
N VAL A 702 1.60 34.12 30.19
CA VAL A 702 2.70 34.97 29.70
C VAL A 702 3.88 34.97 30.67
N ARG A 703 5.09 34.78 30.11
CA ARG A 703 6.35 34.86 30.86
C ARG A 703 6.60 36.29 31.37
N ARG A 704 7.08 36.41 32.61
CA ARG A 704 7.39 37.70 33.24
C ARG A 704 8.38 38.52 32.43
N LYS A 705 8.09 39.82 32.31
CA LYS A 705 8.89 40.79 31.57
C LYS A 705 10.01 41.40 32.42
N ASP A 706 9.76 41.56 33.73
CA ASP A 706 10.70 42.17 34.68
C ASP A 706 10.61 41.59 36.10
N ASP A 707 11.57 41.97 36.96
CA ASP A 707 11.59 41.68 38.40
C ASP A 707 10.42 42.37 39.12
N VAL A 708 9.87 41.81 40.20
CA VAL A 708 8.73 42.41 40.91
C VAL A 708 9.11 42.70 42.36
N ALA A 709 9.22 43.99 42.72
CA ALA A 709 9.48 44.45 44.08
C ALA A 709 8.37 45.37 44.60
N VAL A 710 7.73 45.00 45.72
CA VAL A 710 6.70 45.82 46.40
C VAL A 710 6.87 45.72 47.91
N LEU A 711 6.87 46.86 48.59
CA LEU A 711 6.92 46.98 50.04
C LEU A 711 5.68 47.72 50.54
N GLY A 712 4.89 47.08 51.40
CA GLY A 712 3.77 47.70 52.11
C GLY A 712 4.09 47.94 53.58
N LEU A 713 3.94 49.17 54.07
CA LEU A 713 4.19 49.57 55.47
C LEU A 713 2.92 50.15 56.10
N PHE A 714 2.55 49.67 57.30
CA PHE A 714 1.29 49.99 57.97
C PHE A 714 1.62 50.68 59.31
N LEU A 715 1.28 51.98 59.44
CA LEU A 715 1.82 52.89 60.45
C LEU A 715 0.99 53.10 61.71
#